data_AF-A0A0F9PT42-F1
#
_entry.id   AF-A0A0F9PT42-F1
#
_cell.length_a   1.000
_cell.length_b   1.000
_cell.length_c   1.000
_cell.angle_alpha   90.00
_cell.angle_beta   90.00
_cell.angle_gamma   90.00
#
_symmetry.space_group_name_H-M   'P 1'
#
loop_
_entity.id
_entity.type
_entity.pdbx_description
1 polymer ?
#
loop_
_entity_poly.entity_id
_entity_poly.type
_entity_poly.pdbx_seq_one_letter_code
_entity_poly.pdbx_strand_id
1 'polypeptide(L)'
;MARRWVDRLRLDSQNGELEGTDFTLVGEYRFNRTVRVDFNVPSEALAGNKREDIAKLILSATEHLPKGSVANVTSANIHFHTSHYERRISSPRGTDDLISPPAWDDNETDRPAPSESATLSFRPSNWEEQNMRLEAEKANRKLLEHINDNLHYYHKVIWWTMDRDELYMLLDGFAISPSDGRSIASVVEREPIAIMGNTLVFKVAAGAFLGINGHESYEDAFRYYKGEGAPAMPMRISLPTDGLYAQAIMDECNACEEHEGSTDWVLKDEDPALADFPGNFFDSRRSQPQDMTPTNMPDSIINLQNAPAAPAPQGFGDILGAVENSNAFRDMAGLEGTQKNALGALNSAANLAGQFGGFALQTRLAELQAEKDAGANFDKKRAAIDRAVEKGSMSKQDGEAALRKQAEQMGQKAADGVSDRAKSIVEQFGKDRDVSVTEQDAGGIRTVSVGKGLQLASFRPDADVEALERSLANQKIIERYNRGTAWKRDIVANAEAEETAWTNDDGTKKQEGTELAKLQDYFGAIGQWAVDQFAEDSRDNEAAWSAAFISYVVKNAGVTPSHGFSPSIRHMTYIVEALVNRKNRDLDRPFWLYKAEDLSPQVGDILCKPWNETPCANLTLAGLESQFIEKKASGEYAIKGTPTGHSHTDVVVRRFSDDGTDYIETLGGNTRDLSGVAHTVGRRRWRLNANGRVDACVDRNNEVIEDCPPFAFIRIVHPTTQQLLDAAADEGGVSV
;
A
#
# COMPACT_ATOMS: atom_id res chain seq x y z
N MET A 1 -28.54 -35.03 -45.83
CA MET A 1 -29.87 -35.13 -45.20
C MET A 1 -29.94 -34.31 -43.93
N ALA A 2 -29.07 -34.56 -42.93
CA ALA A 2 -28.97 -33.73 -41.72
C ALA A 2 -28.83 -32.22 -42.01
N ARG A 3 -27.95 -31.83 -42.96
CA ARG A 3 -27.83 -30.43 -43.40
C ARG A 3 -29.15 -29.80 -43.87
N ARG A 4 -29.87 -30.47 -44.77
CA ARG A 4 -31.17 -30.00 -45.27
C ARG A 4 -32.24 -29.85 -44.18
N TRP A 5 -32.14 -30.63 -43.11
CA TRP A 5 -33.05 -30.50 -41.96
C TRP A 5 -32.64 -29.33 -41.07
N VAL A 6 -31.33 -29.15 -40.84
CA VAL A 6 -30.79 -27.99 -40.09
C VAL A 6 -31.13 -26.66 -40.77
N ASP A 7 -31.06 -26.60 -42.11
CA ASP A 7 -31.44 -25.41 -42.89
C ASP A 7 -32.95 -25.05 -42.76
N ARG A 8 -33.75 -25.92 -42.13
CA ARG A 8 -35.21 -25.79 -41.92
C ARG A 8 -35.59 -25.67 -40.44
N LEU A 9 -34.62 -25.44 -39.58
CA LEU A 9 -34.85 -25.08 -38.19
C LEU A 9 -35.34 -23.63 -38.09
N ARG A 10 -36.16 -23.37 -37.07
CA ARG A 10 -36.68 -22.04 -36.73
C ARG A 10 -36.41 -21.75 -35.27
N LEU A 11 -36.17 -20.47 -34.98
CA LEU A 11 -35.89 -19.98 -33.64
C LEU A 11 -36.94 -18.94 -33.27
N ASP A 12 -37.71 -19.20 -32.22
CA ASP A 12 -38.71 -18.28 -31.71
C ASP A 12 -38.24 -17.70 -30.36
N SER A 13 -38.45 -16.39 -30.20
CA SER A 13 -38.35 -15.69 -28.92
C SER A 13 -39.73 -15.62 -28.24
N GLN A 14 -39.81 -15.07 -27.03
CA GLN A 14 -41.11 -14.79 -26.42
C GLN A 14 -41.93 -13.73 -27.18
N ASN A 15 -41.28 -12.92 -28.02
CA ASN A 15 -41.91 -11.86 -28.81
C ASN A 15 -42.25 -12.31 -30.25
N GLY A 16 -41.98 -13.58 -30.60
CA GLY A 16 -42.27 -14.15 -31.92
C GLY A 16 -41.04 -14.74 -32.62
N GLU A 17 -41.25 -15.16 -33.88
CA GLU A 17 -40.23 -15.80 -34.73
C GLU A 17 -39.07 -14.83 -35.03
N LEU A 18 -37.83 -15.29 -34.82
CA LEU A 18 -36.63 -14.56 -35.21
C LEU A 18 -36.34 -14.82 -36.69
N GLU A 19 -37.05 -14.10 -37.55
CA GLU A 19 -36.97 -14.27 -39.01
C GLU A 19 -35.53 -14.09 -39.52
N GLY A 20 -35.12 -14.93 -40.47
CA GLY A 20 -33.79 -14.85 -41.07
C GLY A 20 -32.65 -15.44 -40.21
N THR A 21 -32.97 -16.22 -39.17
CA THR A 21 -31.96 -17.01 -38.44
C THR A 21 -31.30 -18.02 -39.39
N ASP A 22 -29.97 -17.94 -39.52
CA ASP A 22 -29.18 -18.83 -40.36
C ASP A 22 -28.56 -19.94 -39.50
N PHE A 23 -28.87 -21.20 -39.81
CA PHE A 23 -28.35 -22.37 -39.11
C PHE A 23 -27.31 -23.10 -39.97
N THR A 24 -26.13 -23.31 -39.40
CA THR A 24 -25.01 -23.98 -40.06
C THR A 24 -24.58 -25.23 -39.30
N LEU A 25 -24.55 -26.38 -39.98
CA LEU A 25 -23.99 -27.62 -39.45
C LEU A 25 -22.45 -27.57 -39.52
N VAL A 26 -21.77 -27.56 -38.37
CA VAL A 26 -20.31 -27.35 -38.27
C VAL A 26 -19.51 -28.65 -38.47
N GLY A 27 -20.14 -29.82 -38.31
CA GLY A 27 -19.47 -31.12 -38.40
C GLY A 27 -20.19 -32.13 -39.28
N GLU A 28 -19.48 -33.19 -39.67
CA GLU A 28 -20.09 -34.32 -40.36
C GLU A 28 -21.03 -35.09 -39.43
N TYR A 29 -22.24 -35.35 -39.91
CA TYR A 29 -23.20 -36.17 -39.20
C TYR A 29 -22.68 -37.61 -39.05
N ARG A 30 -22.67 -38.12 -37.81
CA ARG A 30 -22.40 -39.52 -37.50
C ARG A 30 -23.55 -40.08 -36.68
N PHE A 31 -23.96 -41.31 -37.00
CA PHE A 31 -25.01 -42.00 -36.27
C PHE A 31 -24.69 -42.08 -34.77
N ASN A 32 -25.68 -41.79 -33.93
CA ASN A 32 -25.58 -41.82 -32.46
C ASN A 32 -24.45 -40.93 -31.87
N ARG A 33 -24.15 -39.79 -32.51
CA ARG A 33 -23.20 -38.79 -32.00
C ARG A 33 -23.85 -37.40 -31.96
N THR A 34 -23.46 -36.60 -30.98
CA THR A 34 -23.83 -35.19 -30.92
C THR A 34 -23.14 -34.42 -32.03
N VAL A 35 -23.90 -33.59 -32.74
CA VAL A 35 -23.36 -32.70 -33.78
C VAL A 35 -23.61 -31.26 -33.35
N ARG A 36 -22.65 -30.39 -33.63
CA ARG A 36 -22.75 -28.96 -33.36
C ARG A 36 -23.43 -28.25 -34.53
N VAL A 37 -24.47 -27.50 -34.21
CA VAL A 37 -25.14 -26.55 -35.11
C VAL A 37 -24.87 -25.16 -34.56
N ASP A 38 -24.27 -24.31 -35.38
CA ASP A 38 -24.12 -22.88 -35.08
C ASP A 38 -25.25 -22.13 -35.74
N PHE A 39 -25.63 -20.98 -35.16
CA PHE A 39 -26.61 -20.11 -35.77
C PHE A 39 -26.25 -18.65 -35.60
N ASN A 40 -26.75 -17.81 -36.51
CA ASN A 40 -26.63 -16.36 -36.42
C ASN A 40 -28.00 -15.72 -36.64
N VAL A 41 -28.32 -14.71 -35.83
CA VAL A 41 -29.58 -13.96 -35.92
C VAL A 41 -29.25 -12.55 -36.41
N PRO A 42 -29.86 -12.08 -37.50
CA PRO A 42 -29.63 -10.73 -38.00
C PRO A 42 -30.15 -9.69 -36.99
N SER A 43 -29.47 -8.55 -36.88
CA SER A 43 -29.84 -7.47 -35.95
C SER A 43 -31.25 -6.92 -36.21
N GLU A 44 -31.71 -6.96 -37.47
CA GLU A 44 -33.05 -6.54 -37.86
C GLU A 44 -34.15 -7.41 -37.22
N ALA A 45 -33.93 -8.73 -37.11
CA ALA A 45 -34.87 -9.65 -36.44
C ALA A 45 -34.92 -9.47 -34.92
N LEU A 46 -33.89 -8.82 -34.36
CA LEU A 46 -33.82 -8.47 -32.94
C LEU A 46 -34.36 -7.05 -32.68
N ALA A 47 -34.79 -6.31 -33.70
CA ALA A 47 -35.34 -4.97 -33.53
C ALA A 47 -36.62 -5.00 -32.68
N GLY A 48 -36.53 -4.52 -31.44
CA GLY A 48 -37.64 -4.51 -30.47
C GLY A 48 -37.65 -5.69 -29.51
N ASN A 49 -36.82 -6.70 -29.71
CA ASN A 49 -36.58 -7.75 -28.72
C ASN A 49 -35.73 -7.21 -27.58
N LYS A 50 -36.20 -7.40 -26.35
CA LYS A 50 -35.44 -7.10 -25.13
C LYS A 50 -34.74 -8.34 -24.63
N ARG A 51 -33.85 -8.14 -23.67
CA ARG A 51 -33.16 -9.26 -22.99
C ARG A 51 -34.13 -10.25 -22.33
N GLU A 52 -35.28 -9.78 -21.86
CA GLU A 52 -36.36 -10.62 -21.29
C GLU A 52 -36.94 -11.60 -22.31
N ASP A 53 -37.08 -11.18 -23.57
CA ASP A 53 -37.69 -11.98 -24.64
C ASP A 53 -36.81 -13.14 -25.09
N ILE A 54 -35.49 -13.02 -24.92
CA ILE A 54 -34.49 -14.04 -25.22
C ILE A 54 -34.11 -14.89 -24.00
N ALA A 55 -34.74 -14.68 -22.84
CA ALA A 55 -34.55 -15.55 -21.68
C ALA A 55 -35.11 -16.97 -21.92
N LYS A 56 -36.02 -17.11 -22.88
CA LYS A 56 -36.54 -18.39 -23.36
C LYS A 56 -36.53 -18.35 -24.88
N LEU A 57 -35.82 -19.30 -25.50
CA LEU A 57 -35.85 -19.51 -26.95
C LEU A 57 -36.48 -20.87 -27.24
N ILE A 58 -37.31 -20.94 -28.27
CA ILE A 58 -37.95 -22.17 -28.72
C ILE A 58 -37.34 -22.53 -30.07
N LEU A 59 -36.79 -23.74 -30.16
CA LEU A 59 -36.21 -24.27 -31.38
C LEU A 59 -37.18 -25.29 -31.99
N SER A 60 -37.68 -25.01 -33.17
CA SER A 60 -38.65 -25.85 -33.89
C SER A 60 -38.11 -26.20 -35.29
N ALA A 61 -38.74 -27.14 -35.99
CA ALA A 61 -38.43 -27.45 -37.38
C ALA A 61 -39.70 -27.43 -38.22
N THR A 62 -39.59 -27.05 -39.50
CA THR A 62 -40.74 -27.04 -40.41
C THR A 62 -41.06 -28.40 -41.00
N GLU A 63 -40.12 -29.35 -40.94
CA GLU A 63 -40.25 -30.68 -41.54
C GLU A 63 -39.88 -31.80 -40.57
N HIS A 64 -40.58 -32.93 -40.72
CA HIS A 64 -40.34 -34.14 -39.96
C HIS A 64 -39.00 -34.78 -40.31
N LEU A 65 -38.39 -35.43 -39.32
CA LEU A 65 -37.24 -36.29 -39.56
C LEU A 65 -37.63 -37.58 -40.31
N PRO A 66 -36.69 -38.21 -41.05
CA PRO A 66 -36.91 -39.51 -41.65
C PRO A 66 -37.21 -40.60 -40.60
N LYS A 67 -38.03 -41.58 -40.97
CA LYS A 67 -38.39 -42.73 -40.12
C LYS A 67 -37.13 -43.37 -39.50
N GLY A 68 -37.12 -43.49 -38.18
CA GLY A 68 -35.99 -44.04 -37.41
C GLY A 68 -34.89 -43.03 -37.02
N SER A 69 -35.05 -41.74 -37.33
CA SER A 69 -34.15 -40.67 -36.88
C SER A 69 -34.75 -39.90 -35.70
N VAL A 70 -33.91 -39.37 -34.81
CA VAL A 70 -34.34 -38.59 -33.64
C VAL A 70 -33.36 -37.42 -33.46
N ALA A 71 -33.86 -36.23 -33.14
CA ALA A 71 -33.03 -35.06 -32.81
C ALA A 71 -33.36 -34.55 -31.41
N ASN A 72 -32.38 -34.68 -30.51
CA ASN A 72 -32.47 -34.19 -29.14
C ASN A 72 -31.48 -33.05 -28.91
N VAL A 73 -31.95 -31.94 -28.35
CA VAL A 73 -31.11 -30.81 -27.97
C VAL A 73 -30.43 -31.11 -26.64
N THR A 74 -29.10 -31.06 -26.62
CA THR A 74 -28.31 -31.39 -25.42
C THR A 74 -27.95 -30.17 -24.60
N SER A 75 -27.56 -29.08 -25.26
CA SER A 75 -27.22 -27.80 -24.66
C SER A 75 -27.19 -26.73 -25.74
N ALA A 76 -27.31 -25.48 -25.34
CA ALA A 76 -27.12 -24.34 -26.23
C ALA A 76 -26.25 -23.29 -25.59
N ASN A 77 -25.46 -22.59 -26.39
CA ASN A 77 -24.72 -21.40 -25.97
C ASN A 77 -25.10 -20.26 -26.90
N ILE A 78 -25.42 -19.11 -26.34
CA ILE A 78 -25.63 -17.90 -27.11
C ILE A 78 -24.65 -16.83 -26.69
N HIS A 79 -24.19 -16.06 -27.65
CA HIS A 79 -23.40 -14.87 -27.45
C HIS A 79 -24.25 -13.70 -27.93
N PHE A 80 -24.55 -12.76 -27.04
CA PHE A 80 -25.38 -11.61 -27.38
C PHE A 80 -24.69 -10.32 -26.94
N HIS A 81 -25.06 -9.25 -27.62
CA HIS A 81 -24.56 -7.90 -27.36
C HIS A 81 -25.74 -6.93 -27.27
N THR A 82 -25.59 -5.94 -26.41
CA THR A 82 -26.44 -4.75 -26.28
C THR A 82 -25.55 -3.50 -26.33
N SER A 83 -26.12 -2.30 -26.30
CA SER A 83 -25.37 -1.05 -26.30
C SER A 83 -24.40 -0.88 -25.12
N HIS A 84 -24.62 -1.59 -24.01
CA HIS A 84 -23.85 -1.42 -22.77
C HIS A 84 -23.27 -2.72 -22.22
N TYR A 85 -23.54 -3.85 -22.87
CA TYR A 85 -23.27 -5.17 -22.29
C TYR A 85 -23.13 -6.24 -23.36
N GLU A 86 -22.09 -7.07 -23.25
CA GLU A 86 -21.83 -8.23 -24.11
C GLU A 86 -21.60 -9.44 -23.20
N ARG A 87 -22.25 -10.57 -23.49
CA ARG A 87 -22.05 -11.79 -22.71
C ARG A 87 -22.39 -13.05 -23.47
N ARG A 88 -21.63 -14.10 -23.13
CA ARG A 88 -21.93 -15.49 -23.49
C ARG A 88 -22.67 -16.18 -22.36
N ILE A 89 -23.81 -16.79 -22.67
CA ILE A 89 -24.64 -17.54 -21.72
C ILE A 89 -24.94 -18.93 -22.26
N SER A 90 -25.12 -19.89 -21.35
CA SER A 90 -25.34 -21.29 -21.67
C SER A 90 -26.66 -21.78 -21.09
N SER A 91 -27.41 -22.55 -21.86
CA SER A 91 -28.58 -23.29 -21.40
C SER A 91 -28.21 -24.77 -21.28
N PRO A 92 -28.13 -25.32 -20.05
CA PRO A 92 -28.05 -26.77 -19.85
C PRO A 92 -29.40 -27.42 -20.17
N ARG A 93 -29.39 -28.70 -20.56
CA ARG A 93 -30.58 -29.49 -20.96
C ARG A 93 -31.80 -29.20 -20.06
N GLY A 94 -32.86 -28.64 -20.66
CA GLY A 94 -34.15 -28.37 -20.04
C GLY A 94 -35.25 -29.28 -20.62
N THR A 95 -36.44 -29.22 -20.02
CA THR A 95 -37.66 -29.94 -20.45
C THR A 95 -38.03 -29.66 -21.91
N ASP A 96 -38.62 -30.65 -22.58
CA ASP A 96 -38.94 -30.65 -24.03
C ASP A 96 -37.67 -30.45 -24.86
N ASP A 97 -36.91 -31.52 -25.09
CA ASP A 97 -35.65 -31.50 -25.84
C ASP A 97 -35.73 -32.18 -27.21
N LEU A 98 -36.85 -32.83 -27.51
CA LEU A 98 -37.13 -33.54 -28.74
C LEU A 98 -37.67 -32.58 -29.79
N ILE A 99 -37.05 -32.57 -30.99
CA ILE A 99 -37.49 -31.73 -32.11
C ILE A 99 -37.97 -32.63 -33.24
N SER A 100 -39.22 -32.41 -33.66
CA SER A 100 -39.78 -32.95 -34.92
C SER A 100 -39.47 -34.44 -35.15
N PRO A 101 -39.90 -35.33 -34.23
CA PRO A 101 -39.70 -36.76 -34.37
C PRO A 101 -40.34 -37.26 -35.68
N PRO A 102 -39.96 -38.45 -36.16
CA PRO A 102 -40.42 -38.92 -37.45
C PRO A 102 -41.94 -39.10 -37.48
N ALA A 103 -42.56 -38.67 -38.58
CA ALA A 103 -43.98 -38.93 -38.82
C ALA A 103 -44.24 -40.44 -38.86
N TRP A 104 -45.32 -40.88 -38.21
CA TRP A 104 -45.70 -42.29 -38.14
C TRP A 104 -46.30 -42.83 -39.46
N ASP A 105 -46.85 -41.93 -40.28
CA ASP A 105 -47.50 -42.23 -41.57
C ASP A 105 -46.53 -42.02 -42.75
N ASP A 106 -46.57 -42.97 -43.69
CA ASP A 106 -45.73 -43.03 -44.87
C ASP A 106 -46.21 -42.06 -45.98
N ASN A 107 -47.43 -41.50 -45.86
CA ASN A 107 -48.03 -40.63 -46.87
C ASN A 107 -47.57 -39.16 -46.71
N GLU A 108 -46.83 -38.65 -47.70
CA GLU A 108 -46.11 -37.37 -47.63
C GLU A 108 -46.99 -36.13 -47.90
N THR A 109 -48.15 -36.31 -48.53
CA THR A 109 -49.05 -35.23 -48.97
C THR A 109 -50.05 -34.74 -47.91
N ASP A 110 -50.29 -35.51 -46.83
CA ASP A 110 -51.25 -35.17 -45.76
C ASP A 110 -50.59 -35.06 -44.36
N ARG A 111 -49.27 -34.84 -44.31
CA ARG A 111 -48.53 -34.76 -43.04
C ARG A 111 -48.93 -33.50 -42.26
N PRO A 112 -49.38 -33.60 -40.99
CA PRO A 112 -49.52 -32.43 -40.12
C PRO A 112 -48.16 -31.77 -39.92
N ALA A 113 -48.11 -30.50 -39.54
CA ALA A 113 -46.87 -29.81 -39.21
C ALA A 113 -46.24 -30.42 -37.93
N PRO A 114 -44.90 -30.45 -37.79
CA PRO A 114 -44.26 -30.92 -36.56
C PRO A 114 -44.69 -30.04 -35.38
N SER A 115 -45.15 -30.67 -34.30
CA SER A 115 -45.62 -29.96 -33.10
C SER A 115 -44.60 -29.95 -31.96
N GLU A 116 -43.57 -30.80 -32.02
CA GLU A 116 -42.55 -30.91 -30.98
C GLU A 116 -41.38 -29.96 -31.24
N SER A 117 -41.09 -29.15 -30.23
CA SER A 117 -40.08 -28.09 -30.22
C SER A 117 -39.22 -28.19 -28.97
N ALA A 118 -37.96 -27.80 -29.07
CA ALA A 118 -37.08 -27.75 -27.92
C ALA A 118 -37.11 -26.38 -27.22
N THR A 119 -37.20 -26.37 -25.88
CA THR A 119 -37.14 -25.13 -25.11
C THR A 119 -35.75 -24.91 -24.51
N LEU A 120 -35.13 -23.79 -24.87
CA LEU A 120 -33.85 -23.33 -24.33
C LEU A 120 -34.07 -22.19 -23.33
N SER A 121 -33.64 -22.39 -22.09
CA SER A 121 -33.80 -21.40 -21.01
C SER A 121 -32.47 -20.74 -20.66
N PHE A 122 -32.40 -19.42 -20.82
CA PHE A 122 -31.24 -18.58 -20.56
C PHE A 122 -31.55 -17.57 -19.46
N ARG A 123 -31.49 -18.04 -18.20
CA ARG A 123 -31.81 -17.23 -17.02
C ARG A 123 -30.99 -15.93 -16.99
N PRO A 124 -31.62 -14.77 -16.70
CA PRO A 124 -30.88 -13.56 -16.36
C PRO A 124 -29.92 -13.84 -15.19
N SER A 125 -28.74 -13.26 -15.27
CA SER A 125 -27.78 -13.25 -14.17
C SER A 125 -28.17 -12.19 -13.15
N ASN A 126 -27.77 -12.38 -11.89
CA ASN A 126 -28.01 -11.40 -10.83
C ASN A 126 -27.50 -9.99 -11.18
N TRP A 127 -26.50 -9.88 -12.07
CA TRP A 127 -26.00 -8.61 -12.60
C TRP A 127 -27.00 -7.93 -13.56
N GLU A 128 -27.62 -8.70 -14.46
CA GLU A 128 -28.61 -8.18 -15.41
C GLU A 128 -29.91 -7.73 -14.73
N GLU A 129 -30.18 -8.26 -13.53
CA GLU A 129 -31.33 -7.87 -12.71
C GLU A 129 -31.07 -6.61 -11.87
N GLN A 130 -29.83 -6.08 -11.86
CA GLN A 130 -29.51 -4.88 -11.09
C GLN A 130 -30.05 -3.60 -11.75
N ASN A 131 -30.54 -2.70 -10.91
CA ASN A 131 -30.88 -1.35 -11.35
C ASN A 131 -29.61 -0.51 -11.47
N MET A 132 -29.03 -0.45 -12.67
CA MET A 132 -27.80 0.30 -12.94
C MET A 132 -27.89 1.79 -12.57
N ARG A 133 -29.07 2.40 -12.60
CA ARG A 133 -29.26 3.80 -12.21
C ARG A 133 -29.05 4.00 -10.71
N LEU A 134 -29.60 3.08 -9.91
CA LEU A 134 -29.42 3.10 -8.47
C LEU A 134 -27.96 2.82 -8.09
N GLU A 135 -27.29 1.90 -8.79
CA GLU A 135 -25.86 1.63 -8.58
C GLU A 135 -24.99 2.84 -8.96
N ALA A 136 -25.32 3.55 -10.04
CA ALA A 136 -24.65 4.80 -10.39
C ALA A 136 -24.84 5.90 -9.33
N GLU A 137 -26.06 6.03 -8.77
CA GLU A 137 -26.34 6.97 -7.67
C GLU A 137 -25.55 6.63 -6.41
N LYS A 138 -25.46 5.34 -6.05
CA LYS A 138 -24.63 4.87 -4.93
C LYS A 138 -23.15 5.14 -5.16
N ALA A 139 -22.64 4.87 -6.37
CA ALA A 139 -21.25 5.13 -6.72
C ALA A 139 -20.92 6.63 -6.65
N ASN A 140 -21.82 7.49 -7.15
CA ASN A 140 -21.65 8.93 -7.08
C ASN A 140 -21.67 9.44 -5.63
N ARG A 141 -22.57 8.92 -4.80
CA ARG A 141 -22.60 9.24 -3.36
C ARG A 141 -21.30 8.85 -2.68
N LYS A 142 -20.80 7.64 -2.94
CA LYS A 142 -19.53 7.15 -2.40
C LYS A 142 -18.35 8.01 -2.84
N LEU A 143 -18.36 8.50 -4.09
CA LEU A 143 -17.33 9.43 -4.58
C LEU A 143 -17.41 10.77 -3.85
N LEU A 144 -18.60 11.33 -3.68
CA LEU A 144 -18.79 12.59 -2.95
C LEU A 144 -18.38 12.46 -1.48
N GLU A 145 -18.78 11.37 -0.81
CA GLU A 145 -18.35 11.04 0.55
C GLU A 145 -16.83 10.95 0.62
N HIS A 146 -16.19 10.23 -0.31
CA HIS A 146 -14.73 10.12 -0.36
C HIS A 146 -14.03 11.47 -0.54
N ILE A 147 -14.52 12.32 -1.45
CA ILE A 147 -13.94 13.65 -1.67
C ILE A 147 -14.08 14.52 -0.42
N ASN A 148 -15.24 14.50 0.23
CA ASN A 148 -15.50 15.27 1.44
C ASN A 148 -14.67 14.78 2.63
N ASP A 149 -14.56 13.46 2.81
CA ASP A 149 -13.74 12.87 3.88
C ASP A 149 -12.25 13.14 3.68
N ASN A 150 -11.81 13.30 2.42
CA ASN A 150 -10.41 13.53 2.05
C ASN A 150 -10.16 14.96 1.55
N LEU A 151 -10.94 15.93 2.02
CA LEU A 151 -10.87 17.33 1.58
C LEU A 151 -9.45 17.91 1.62
N HIS A 152 -8.70 17.64 2.70
CA HIS A 152 -7.33 18.14 2.87
C HIS A 152 -6.34 17.54 1.86
N TYR A 153 -6.52 16.28 1.47
CA TYR A 153 -5.68 15.63 0.47
C TYR A 153 -5.88 16.30 -0.89
N TYR A 154 -7.14 16.46 -1.31
CA TYR A 154 -7.45 17.06 -2.60
C TYR A 154 -7.05 18.54 -2.67
N HIS A 155 -7.20 19.31 -1.59
CA HIS A 155 -6.66 20.68 -1.55
C HIS A 155 -5.14 20.72 -1.75
N LYS A 156 -4.39 19.83 -1.09
CA LYS A 156 -2.94 19.75 -1.28
C LYS A 156 -2.60 19.42 -2.73
N VAL A 157 -3.29 18.45 -3.33
CA VAL A 157 -3.09 18.09 -4.74
C VAL A 157 -3.37 19.29 -5.64
N ILE A 158 -4.49 19.98 -5.46
CA ILE A 158 -4.85 21.17 -6.26
C ILE A 158 -3.76 22.24 -6.18
N TRP A 159 -3.33 22.64 -4.97
CA TRP A 159 -2.30 23.66 -4.82
C TRP A 159 -0.94 23.21 -5.35
N TRP A 160 -0.62 21.91 -5.23
CA TRP A 160 0.63 21.38 -5.72
C TRP A 160 0.66 21.25 -7.25
N THR A 161 -0.45 20.92 -7.90
CA THR A 161 -0.54 20.74 -9.36
C THR A 161 -0.96 22.00 -10.12
N MET A 162 -1.44 23.03 -9.42
CA MET A 162 -1.79 24.33 -10.03
C MET A 162 -0.62 24.88 -10.84
N ASP A 163 -0.95 25.48 -11.98
CA ASP A 163 0.04 26.12 -12.84
C ASP A 163 0.85 27.16 -12.07
N ARG A 164 2.16 27.19 -12.32
CA ARG A 164 3.09 28.00 -11.53
C ARG A 164 2.96 29.49 -11.84
N ASP A 165 2.53 29.88 -13.04
CA ASP A 165 2.26 31.30 -13.33
C ASP A 165 0.93 31.73 -12.69
N GLU A 166 -0.09 30.87 -12.72
CA GLU A 166 -1.36 31.12 -12.04
C GLU A 166 -1.19 31.30 -10.53
N LEU A 167 -0.49 30.37 -9.86
CA LEU A 167 -0.22 30.44 -8.43
C LEU A 167 0.57 31.71 -8.08
N TYR A 168 1.55 32.08 -8.89
CA TYR A 168 2.40 33.24 -8.64
C TYR A 168 1.63 34.56 -8.85
N MET A 169 0.72 34.61 -9.83
CA MET A 169 -0.20 35.73 -10.05
C MET A 169 -1.18 35.90 -8.89
N LEU A 170 -1.66 34.79 -8.29
CA LEU A 170 -2.51 34.85 -7.09
C LEU A 170 -1.77 35.45 -5.89
N LEU A 171 -0.48 35.13 -5.72
CA LEU A 171 0.34 35.66 -4.63
C LEU A 171 0.65 37.15 -4.77
N ASP A 172 0.61 37.71 -5.99
CA ASP A 172 0.90 39.13 -6.21
C ASP A 172 -0.13 40.07 -5.58
N GLY A 173 -1.36 39.60 -5.37
CA GLY A 173 -2.44 40.35 -4.72
C GLY A 173 -2.29 40.51 -3.20
N PHE A 174 -1.29 39.87 -2.59
CA PHE A 174 -1.11 39.86 -1.14
C PHE A 174 0.17 40.57 -0.72
N ALA A 175 0.07 41.44 0.28
CA ALA A 175 1.23 42.07 0.92
C ALA A 175 1.78 41.18 2.05
N ILE A 176 3.09 41.27 2.28
CA ILE A 176 3.79 40.48 3.33
C ILE A 176 3.24 40.78 4.72
N SER A 177 2.99 42.05 5.01
CA SER A 177 2.32 42.46 6.25
C SER A 177 1.67 43.84 6.10
N PRO A 178 0.81 44.27 7.04
CA PRO A 178 0.28 45.64 7.03
C PRO A 178 1.37 46.74 7.12
N SER A 179 2.56 46.41 7.63
CA SER A 179 3.70 47.33 7.72
C SER A 179 4.68 47.20 6.54
N ASP A 180 4.69 46.06 5.86
CA ASP A 180 5.51 45.79 4.67
C ASP A 180 4.62 45.55 3.44
N GLY A 181 4.40 46.64 2.69
CA GLY A 181 3.53 46.66 1.52
C GLY A 181 4.10 45.99 0.28
N ARG A 182 5.26 45.30 0.37
CA ARG A 182 5.78 44.51 -0.75
C ARG A 182 4.87 43.31 -1.02
N SER A 183 4.64 43.04 -2.30
CA SER A 183 3.90 41.85 -2.76
C SER A 183 4.66 40.59 -2.38
N ILE A 184 3.96 39.55 -1.91
CA ILE A 184 4.55 38.26 -1.56
C ILE A 184 5.29 37.67 -2.76
N ALA A 185 4.72 37.79 -3.98
CA ALA A 185 5.36 37.32 -5.20
C ALA A 185 6.77 37.93 -5.39
N SER A 186 6.97 39.20 -5.05
CA SER A 186 8.27 39.87 -5.20
C SER A 186 9.38 39.36 -4.26
N VAL A 187 9.00 38.67 -3.17
CA VAL A 187 9.93 38.24 -2.11
C VAL A 187 10.14 36.73 -2.07
N VAL A 188 9.27 35.95 -2.72
CA VAL A 188 9.36 34.49 -2.74
C VAL A 188 9.77 33.95 -4.10
N GLU A 189 10.45 32.80 -4.11
CA GLU A 189 10.70 32.05 -5.33
C GLU A 189 9.40 31.47 -5.90
N ARG A 190 9.37 31.22 -7.21
CA ARG A 190 8.16 30.78 -7.93
C ARG A 190 7.65 29.40 -7.48
N GLU A 191 8.54 28.52 -7.02
CA GLU A 191 8.21 27.14 -6.67
C GLU A 191 8.00 26.97 -5.16
N PRO A 192 6.83 26.46 -4.71
CA PRO A 192 6.63 26.11 -3.31
C PRO A 192 7.48 24.89 -2.95
N ILE A 193 8.06 24.90 -1.75
CA ILE A 193 8.90 23.80 -1.23
C ILE A 193 8.03 22.75 -0.53
N ALA A 194 6.95 23.19 0.13
CA ALA A 194 6.09 22.31 0.92
C ALA A 194 4.69 22.93 1.14
N ILE A 195 3.74 22.08 1.53
CA ILE A 195 2.43 22.47 2.05
C ILE A 195 2.30 21.94 3.48
N MET A 196 2.16 22.83 4.46
CA MET A 196 2.00 22.48 5.87
C MET A 196 0.61 22.88 6.36
N GLY A 197 -0.28 21.89 6.53
CA GLY A 197 -1.67 22.17 6.88
C GLY A 197 -2.35 23.02 5.81
N ASN A 198 -2.72 24.26 6.17
CA ASN A 198 -3.33 25.25 5.28
C ASN A 198 -2.34 26.37 4.83
N THR A 199 -1.03 26.15 4.97
CA THR A 199 -0.01 27.13 4.56
C THR A 199 0.84 26.58 3.41
N LEU A 200 1.16 27.47 2.48
CA LEU A 200 2.16 27.23 1.43
C LEU A 200 3.51 27.76 1.92
N VAL A 201 4.56 26.94 1.76
CA VAL A 201 5.91 27.29 2.19
C VAL A 201 6.74 27.57 0.95
N PHE A 202 7.29 28.78 0.88
CA PHE A 202 8.15 29.22 -0.20
C PHE A 202 9.55 29.54 0.29
N LYS A 203 10.53 29.45 -0.62
CA LYS A 203 11.87 29.99 -0.38
C LYS A 203 11.84 31.50 -0.56
N VAL A 204 12.54 32.22 0.31
CA VAL A 204 12.74 33.66 0.14
C VAL A 204 13.75 33.88 -1.00
N ALA A 205 13.38 34.74 -1.95
CA ALA A 205 14.19 35.06 -3.12
C ALA A 205 15.54 35.66 -2.72
N ALA A 206 16.58 35.34 -3.49
CA ALA A 206 17.93 35.85 -3.25
C ALA A 206 17.94 37.40 -3.32
N GLY A 207 18.25 38.04 -2.19
CA GLY A 207 18.28 39.50 -2.06
C GLY A 207 17.10 40.10 -1.26
N ALA A 208 16.10 39.31 -0.89
CA ALA A 208 15.06 39.73 0.03
C ALA A 208 15.33 39.19 1.45
N PHE A 209 15.20 40.05 2.46
CA PHE A 209 15.33 39.69 3.87
C PHE A 209 14.02 40.01 4.59
N LEU A 210 13.44 39.00 5.25
CA LEU A 210 12.17 39.07 5.96
C LEU A 210 12.33 39.13 7.49
N GLY A 211 13.57 39.16 7.98
CA GLY A 211 13.89 39.05 9.39
C GLY A 211 13.94 37.60 9.88
N ILE A 212 14.85 37.30 10.81
CA ILE A 212 14.98 35.99 11.45
C ILE A 212 15.10 36.22 12.96
N ASN A 213 14.20 35.67 13.78
CA ASN A 213 14.28 35.69 15.25
C ASN A 213 14.54 37.06 15.89
N GLY A 214 13.95 38.14 15.34
CA GLY A 214 14.15 39.51 15.84
C GLY A 214 15.36 40.24 15.28
N HIS A 215 16.09 39.64 14.33
CA HIS A 215 17.12 40.33 13.54
C HIS A 215 16.47 40.94 12.29
N GLU A 216 16.55 42.27 12.17
CA GLU A 216 15.92 43.05 11.08
C GLU A 216 16.86 43.32 9.89
N SER A 217 18.16 42.98 10.02
CA SER A 217 19.14 43.10 8.95
C SER A 217 19.88 41.79 8.67
N TYR A 218 20.37 41.64 7.44
CA TYR A 218 21.24 40.53 7.04
C TYR A 218 22.52 40.51 7.89
N GLU A 219 23.09 41.68 8.17
CA GLU A 219 24.31 41.83 8.96
C GLU A 219 24.13 41.33 10.39
N ASP A 220 22.98 41.59 11.00
CA ASP A 220 22.68 41.14 12.37
C ASP A 220 22.46 39.63 12.43
N ALA A 221 21.73 39.06 11.45
CA ALA A 221 21.58 37.62 11.34
C ALA A 221 22.91 36.92 11.02
N PHE A 222 23.73 37.51 10.15
CA PHE A 222 25.06 36.99 9.82
C PHE A 222 25.97 37.03 11.04
N ARG A 223 25.98 38.12 11.83
CA ARG A 223 26.72 38.19 13.10
C ARG A 223 26.29 37.13 14.11
N TYR A 224 24.99 36.83 14.17
CA TYR A 224 24.47 35.75 15.01
C TYR A 224 25.04 34.37 14.60
N TYR A 225 25.06 34.05 13.30
CA TYR A 225 25.57 32.76 12.82
C TYR A 225 27.11 32.67 12.72
N LYS A 226 27.79 33.80 12.52
CA LYS A 226 29.25 33.90 12.44
C LYS A 226 29.93 33.60 13.78
N GLY A 227 29.18 33.61 14.89
CA GLY A 227 29.70 33.14 16.17
C GLY A 227 30.77 34.06 16.77
N GLU A 228 30.59 35.38 16.70
CA GLU A 228 31.45 36.34 17.42
C GLU A 228 31.27 36.25 18.96
N GLY A 229 30.42 35.33 19.46
CA GLY A 229 30.30 34.96 20.87
C GLY A 229 30.73 33.51 21.11
N ALA A 230 31.92 33.34 21.71
CA ALA A 230 32.58 32.10 22.15
C ALA A 230 32.85 31.03 21.07
N PRO A 231 34.08 30.50 20.96
CA PRO A 231 34.39 29.45 20.00
C PRO A 231 33.50 28.23 20.28
N ALA A 232 32.68 27.84 19.29
CA ALA A 232 31.94 26.60 19.33
C ALA A 232 32.93 25.45 19.57
N MET A 233 32.65 24.60 20.55
CA MET A 233 33.49 23.44 20.87
C MET A 233 33.75 22.63 19.59
N PRO A 234 34.99 22.20 19.31
CA PRO A 234 35.32 21.49 18.09
C PRO A 234 34.46 20.23 17.95
N MET A 235 33.73 20.14 16.85
CA MET A 235 32.94 18.96 16.53
C MET A 235 33.84 17.88 15.92
N ARG A 236 33.78 16.67 16.46
CA ARG A 236 34.44 15.50 15.86
C ARG A 236 33.54 14.90 14.80
N ILE A 237 33.98 14.97 13.55
CA ILE A 237 33.35 14.30 12.42
C ILE A 237 34.26 13.13 12.03
N SER A 238 33.75 11.91 12.19
CA SER A 238 34.46 10.69 11.79
C SER A 238 34.03 10.32 10.37
N LEU A 239 34.96 10.41 9.42
CA LEU A 239 34.75 10.06 8.01
C LEU A 239 35.26 8.64 7.76
N PRO A 240 34.40 7.68 7.39
CA PRO A 240 34.83 6.32 7.12
C PRO A 240 35.43 6.26 5.71
N THR A 241 36.73 6.48 5.60
CA THR A 241 37.48 6.36 4.35
C THR A 241 38.83 5.69 4.63
N ASP A 242 39.38 4.96 3.67
CA ASP A 242 40.68 4.28 3.78
C ASP A 242 41.89 5.24 3.78
N GLY A 243 41.65 6.55 3.74
CA GLY A 243 42.65 7.60 3.85
C GLY A 243 42.03 8.99 3.62
N LEU A 244 42.25 9.91 4.55
CA LEU A 244 41.77 11.29 4.45
C LEU A 244 42.84 12.16 3.76
N TYR A 245 42.61 12.51 2.50
CA TYR A 245 43.38 13.56 1.83
C TYR A 245 42.65 14.89 1.99
N ALA A 246 43.17 15.76 2.86
CA ALA A 246 42.68 17.12 3.01
C ALA A 246 43.52 18.07 2.16
N GLN A 247 42.91 18.66 1.14
CA GLN A 247 43.52 19.71 0.33
C GLN A 247 42.82 21.03 0.63
N ALA A 248 43.56 22.01 1.15
CA ALA A 248 43.10 23.39 1.15
C ALA A 248 43.15 23.88 -0.30
N ILE A 249 42.00 24.22 -0.87
CA ILE A 249 41.91 24.84 -2.18
C ILE A 249 42.23 26.33 -1.99
N MET A 250 43.11 26.89 -2.82
CA MET A 250 43.52 28.29 -2.78
C MET A 250 42.31 29.20 -3.04
N ASP A 251 41.69 29.65 -1.97
CA ASP A 251 40.92 30.89 -1.90
C ASP A 251 41.40 31.66 -0.66
N GLU A 252 41.23 32.99 -0.64
CA GLU A 252 41.87 33.98 0.25
C GLU A 252 41.78 33.69 1.77
N CYS A 253 42.44 32.64 2.25
CA CYS A 253 42.48 32.26 3.65
C CYS A 253 43.86 32.58 4.23
N ASN A 254 43.87 33.48 5.22
CA ASN A 254 45.02 34.01 5.97
C ASN A 254 45.81 32.98 6.81
N ALA A 255 45.80 31.69 6.46
CA ALA A 255 46.34 30.62 7.29
C ALA A 255 47.68 30.02 6.83
N CYS A 256 48.32 30.50 5.75
CA CYS A 256 49.64 30.02 5.31
C CYS A 256 50.56 31.16 4.82
N GLU A 257 51.81 31.17 5.28
CA GLU A 257 52.90 32.11 4.91
C GLU A 257 53.56 31.69 3.58
N GLU A 258 53.99 32.67 2.76
CA GLU A 258 54.53 32.47 1.40
C GLU A 258 55.96 31.88 1.44
N HIS A 259 56.22 30.80 0.70
CA HIS A 259 57.53 30.12 0.69
C HIS A 259 58.34 30.47 -0.56
N GLU A 260 59.35 31.32 -0.42
CA GLU A 260 60.33 31.61 -1.49
C GLU A 260 61.45 30.55 -1.52
N GLY A 261 61.36 29.60 -2.45
CA GLY A 261 62.38 28.57 -2.67
C GLY A 261 62.92 28.57 -4.12
N SER A 262 64.20 28.89 -4.31
CA SER A 262 64.88 28.93 -5.61
C SER A 262 65.11 27.53 -6.22
N THR A 263 64.61 27.29 -7.44
CA THR A 263 64.69 26.01 -8.17
C THR A 263 65.94 25.83 -9.04
N ASP A 264 67.12 26.26 -8.56
CA ASP A 264 68.37 26.24 -9.34
C ASP A 264 69.09 24.86 -9.33
N TRP A 265 68.58 23.88 -8.60
CA TRP A 265 69.22 22.57 -8.39
C TRP A 265 68.73 21.45 -9.33
N VAL A 266 67.60 21.64 -10.02
CA VAL A 266 67.01 20.61 -10.92
C VAL A 266 67.71 20.54 -12.29
N LEU A 267 68.49 21.55 -12.66
CA LEU A 267 69.02 21.71 -14.01
C LEU A 267 70.54 21.51 -14.14
N LYS A 268 71.26 21.15 -13.06
CA LYS A 268 72.73 21.12 -13.07
C LYS A 268 73.43 19.86 -12.55
N ASP A 269 72.73 18.90 -11.93
CA ASP A 269 73.37 17.62 -11.58
C ASP A 269 73.06 16.56 -12.65
N GLU A 270 74.11 16.04 -13.30
CA GLU A 270 74.03 14.80 -14.06
C GLU A 270 73.88 13.63 -13.08
N ASP A 271 72.91 12.74 -13.33
CA ASP A 271 72.63 11.57 -12.48
C ASP A 271 73.92 10.79 -12.18
N PRO A 272 74.30 10.58 -10.90
CA PRO A 272 75.47 9.78 -10.58
C PRO A 272 75.23 8.32 -10.99
N ALA A 273 76.10 7.79 -11.85
CA ALA A 273 76.10 6.39 -12.27
C ALA A 273 76.14 5.45 -11.04
N LEU A 274 75.32 4.40 -11.08
CA LEU A 274 75.17 3.38 -10.03
C LEU A 274 76.54 2.84 -9.58
N ALA A 275 77.04 3.35 -8.45
CA ALA A 275 78.19 2.80 -7.76
C ALA A 275 77.77 1.53 -7.00
N ASP A 276 78.59 0.48 -7.11
CA ASP A 276 78.37 -0.85 -6.51
C ASP A 276 77.90 -0.78 -5.05
N PHE A 277 76.75 -1.40 -4.77
CA PHE A 277 76.20 -1.48 -3.42
C PHE A 277 77.11 -2.34 -2.52
N PRO A 278 77.41 -1.89 -1.28
CA PRO A 278 78.19 -2.70 -0.34
C PRO A 278 77.43 -3.98 0.05
N GLY A 279 78.12 -5.12 0.02
CA GLY A 279 77.58 -6.49 0.11
C GLY A 279 76.90 -6.91 1.42
N ASN A 280 76.66 -5.98 2.34
CA ASN A 280 75.96 -6.15 3.62
C ASN A 280 74.55 -5.54 3.61
N PHE A 281 74.05 -5.08 2.46
CA PHE A 281 72.65 -4.68 2.30
C PHE A 281 71.68 -5.89 2.22
N PHE A 282 72.20 -7.09 1.99
CA PHE A 282 71.42 -8.34 1.91
C PHE A 282 71.50 -9.19 3.20
N ASP A 283 72.20 -8.72 4.24
CA ASP A 283 72.18 -9.36 5.54
C ASP A 283 70.88 -9.03 6.28
N SER A 284 70.19 -10.08 6.75
CA SER A 284 68.86 -9.93 7.33
C SER A 284 68.91 -9.11 8.63
N ARG A 285 68.21 -7.98 8.68
CA ARG A 285 67.86 -7.26 9.93
C ARG A 285 66.74 -7.97 10.70
N ARG A 286 66.76 -9.30 10.73
CA ARG A 286 65.65 -10.08 11.28
C ARG A 286 65.73 -10.10 12.80
N SER A 287 65.07 -9.14 13.45
CA SER A 287 64.52 -9.38 14.79
C SER A 287 63.50 -10.52 14.69
N GLN A 288 63.35 -11.34 15.74
CA GLN A 288 62.25 -12.30 15.82
C GLN A 288 60.94 -11.58 15.47
N PRO A 289 60.07 -12.16 14.61
CA PRO A 289 58.80 -11.53 14.30
C PRO A 289 58.06 -11.32 15.62
N GLN A 290 57.85 -10.05 16.00
CA GLN A 290 56.77 -9.71 16.92
C GLN A 290 55.49 -10.22 16.28
N ASP A 291 54.62 -10.81 17.10
CA ASP A 291 53.39 -11.49 16.70
C ASP A 291 52.76 -10.84 15.45
N MET A 292 52.83 -11.53 14.32
CA MET A 292 52.26 -11.09 13.04
C MET A 292 50.76 -11.39 13.00
N THR A 293 50.08 -11.20 14.11
CA THR A 293 48.62 -11.15 14.14
C THR A 293 48.20 -9.71 13.87
N PRO A 294 47.41 -9.44 12.81
CA PRO A 294 46.81 -8.13 12.62
C PRO A 294 46.13 -7.68 13.91
N THR A 295 46.31 -6.43 14.33
CA THR A 295 45.52 -5.88 15.44
C THR A 295 44.05 -6.03 15.08
N ASN A 296 43.30 -6.79 15.88
CA ASN A 296 41.90 -7.05 15.58
C ASN A 296 41.15 -5.73 15.43
N MET A 297 40.40 -5.60 14.34
CA MET A 297 39.41 -4.53 14.22
C MET A 297 38.45 -4.62 15.42
N PRO A 298 37.95 -3.47 15.92
CA PRO A 298 36.89 -3.50 16.93
C PRO A 298 35.71 -4.32 16.40
N ASP A 299 35.14 -5.16 17.27
CA ASP A 299 34.06 -6.06 16.89
C ASP A 299 32.91 -5.30 16.22
N SER A 300 32.46 -5.82 15.08
CA SER A 300 31.28 -5.31 14.38
C SER A 300 30.09 -5.27 15.33
N ILE A 301 29.42 -4.12 15.44
CA ILE A 301 28.20 -3.94 16.26
C ILE A 301 27.04 -4.86 15.83
N ILE A 302 27.15 -5.55 14.68
CA ILE A 302 26.23 -6.61 14.28
C ILE A 302 27.03 -7.87 13.90
N ASN A 303 27.11 -8.82 14.83
CA ASN A 303 27.62 -10.17 14.58
C ASN A 303 26.43 -11.12 14.37
N LEU A 304 26.09 -11.40 13.11
CA LEU A 304 25.11 -12.44 12.74
C LEU A 304 25.87 -13.74 12.43
N GLN A 305 25.94 -14.65 13.42
CA GLN A 305 25.94 -16.13 13.33
C GLN A 305 26.99 -16.84 14.22
N ASN A 306 26.53 -17.39 15.34
CA ASN A 306 26.54 -18.82 15.66
C ASN A 306 25.92 -19.00 17.05
N ALA A 307 24.70 -19.55 17.13
CA ALA A 307 23.98 -19.73 18.39
C ALA A 307 24.66 -20.79 19.28
N PRO A 308 25.18 -20.43 20.48
CA PRO A 308 25.64 -21.40 21.47
C PRO A 308 24.48 -21.80 22.40
N ALA A 309 24.49 -23.05 22.86
CA ALA A 309 23.43 -23.63 23.69
C ALA A 309 23.21 -22.89 25.02
N ALA A 310 21.94 -22.82 25.44
CA ALA A 310 21.43 -22.02 26.55
C ALA A 310 22.04 -22.36 27.94
N PRO A 311 22.53 -21.38 28.70
CA PRO A 311 22.85 -21.51 30.12
C PRO A 311 21.60 -21.27 31.02
N ALA A 312 21.51 -22.04 32.11
CA ALA A 312 20.42 -22.04 33.09
C ALA A 312 20.29 -20.71 33.90
N PRO A 313 19.12 -20.43 34.52
CA PRO A 313 18.78 -19.10 35.05
C PRO A 313 19.27 -18.88 36.49
N GLN A 314 20.12 -17.87 36.68
CA GLN A 314 20.39 -17.23 37.98
C GLN A 314 20.40 -15.70 37.78
N GLY A 315 19.34 -15.00 38.22
CA GLY A 315 19.19 -13.56 37.94
C GLY A 315 18.16 -12.83 38.81
N PHE A 316 18.18 -13.05 40.13
CA PHE A 316 17.33 -12.30 41.09
C PHE A 316 18.08 -11.18 41.86
N GLY A 317 19.36 -10.92 41.57
CA GLY A 317 20.16 -9.90 42.26
C GLY A 317 20.00 -8.47 41.70
N ASP A 318 19.89 -8.33 40.38
CA ASP A 318 19.98 -7.01 39.74
C ASP A 318 18.66 -6.22 39.72
N ILE A 319 17.54 -6.89 40.02
CA ILE A 319 16.21 -6.25 40.13
C ILE A 319 16.08 -5.49 41.47
N LEU A 320 16.83 -5.87 42.50
CA LEU A 320 16.81 -5.19 43.80
C LEU A 320 17.60 -3.87 43.79
N GLY A 321 18.64 -3.74 42.94
CA GLY A 321 19.42 -2.49 42.80
C GLY A 321 18.72 -1.40 41.97
N ALA A 322 17.73 -1.77 41.16
CA ALA A 322 16.94 -0.82 40.36
C ALA A 322 15.80 -0.15 41.15
N VAL A 323 15.47 -0.66 42.34
CA VAL A 323 14.44 -0.09 43.24
C VAL A 323 15.04 0.90 44.25
N GLU A 324 16.36 0.85 44.52
CA GLU A 324 17.02 1.73 45.50
C GLU A 324 17.44 3.12 44.97
N ASN A 325 17.40 3.36 43.65
CA ASN A 325 17.76 4.65 43.08
C ASN A 325 16.53 5.55 42.85
N SER A 326 16.35 6.56 43.70
CA SER A 326 15.19 7.48 43.67
C SER A 326 15.16 8.48 42.49
N ASN A 327 16.04 8.33 41.50
CA ASN A 327 16.05 9.15 40.28
C ASN A 327 15.26 8.54 39.11
N ALA A 328 14.67 7.35 39.26
CA ALA A 328 13.85 6.70 38.23
C ALA A 328 12.40 7.20 38.15
N PHE A 329 11.97 8.12 39.03
CA PHE A 329 10.58 8.59 39.13
C PHE A 329 10.35 10.07 38.82
N ARG A 330 11.30 10.76 38.15
CA ARG A 330 11.13 12.18 37.79
C ARG A 330 10.89 12.48 36.31
N ASP A 331 10.91 11.48 35.42
CA ASP A 331 10.64 11.69 34.00
C ASP A 331 9.45 10.86 33.52
N MET A 332 8.24 11.38 33.75
CA MET A 332 6.96 10.72 33.48
C MET A 332 6.37 11.08 32.10
N ALA A 333 7.09 11.87 31.30
CA ALA A 333 6.76 12.13 29.90
C ALA A 333 8.02 11.88 29.10
N GLY A 334 8.21 10.64 28.61
CA GLY A 334 9.40 10.18 27.89
C GLY A 334 9.70 10.95 26.59
N LEU A 335 10.07 12.22 26.75
CA LEU A 335 10.28 13.24 25.73
C LEU A 335 11.73 13.19 25.22
N GLU A 336 12.69 12.86 26.08
CA GLU A 336 14.10 12.71 25.68
C GLU A 336 14.31 11.48 24.78
N GLY A 337 13.61 10.37 25.05
CA GLY A 337 13.69 9.14 24.25
C GLY A 337 13.00 9.24 22.89
N THR A 338 11.88 9.97 22.80
CA THR A 338 11.17 10.21 21.53
C THR A 338 11.87 11.26 20.66
N GLN A 339 12.49 12.27 21.25
CA GLN A 339 13.30 13.26 20.50
C GLN A 339 14.57 12.64 19.90
N LYS A 340 15.23 11.69 20.59
CA LYS A 340 16.38 10.94 20.05
C LYS A 340 16.01 10.04 18.86
N ASN A 341 14.85 9.40 18.90
CA ASN A 341 14.39 8.55 17.80
C ASN A 341 13.93 9.36 16.57
N ALA A 342 13.32 10.53 16.76
CA ALA A 342 12.97 11.43 15.66
C ALA A 342 14.21 12.07 14.99
N LEU A 343 15.25 12.40 15.77
CA LEU A 343 16.55 12.86 15.25
C LEU A 343 17.30 11.77 14.47
N GLY A 344 17.20 10.50 14.88
CA GLY A 344 17.78 9.36 14.15
C GLY A 344 17.09 9.08 12.81
N ALA A 345 15.77 9.29 12.74
CA ALA A 345 14.99 9.15 11.52
C ALA A 345 15.24 10.30 10.53
N LEU A 346 15.34 11.55 11.00
CA LEU A 346 15.67 12.72 10.17
C LEU A 346 17.10 12.66 9.60
N ASN A 347 18.08 12.15 10.36
CA ASN A 347 19.46 11.94 9.87
C ASN A 347 19.58 10.83 8.82
N SER A 348 18.63 9.88 8.78
CA SER A 348 18.60 8.80 7.80
C SER A 348 17.92 9.24 6.50
N ALA A 349 16.85 10.05 6.59
CA ALA A 349 16.17 10.63 5.43
C ALA A 349 17.00 11.72 4.72
N ALA A 350 17.83 12.47 5.45
CA ALA A 350 18.73 13.48 4.87
C ALA A 350 19.89 12.88 4.04
N ASN A 351 20.32 11.64 4.33
CA ASN A 351 21.38 10.94 3.58
C ASN A 351 20.91 10.34 2.23
N LEU A 352 19.60 10.12 2.06
CA LEU A 352 19.04 9.58 0.82
C LEU A 352 18.79 10.65 -0.25
N ALA A 353 18.47 11.89 0.16
CA ALA A 353 18.25 13.01 -0.78
C ALA A 353 19.55 13.54 -1.41
N GLY A 354 20.70 13.40 -0.75
CA GLY A 354 22.01 13.82 -1.27
C GLY A 354 22.61 12.88 -2.32
N GLN A 355 22.13 11.64 -2.43
CA GLN A 355 22.70 10.64 -3.34
C GLN A 355 22.12 10.68 -4.76
N PHE A 356 20.96 11.29 -4.99
CA PHE A 356 20.37 11.44 -6.33
C PHE A 356 20.84 12.69 -7.10
N GLY A 357 21.35 13.72 -6.41
CA GLY A 357 21.84 14.96 -7.04
C GLY A 357 23.23 14.86 -7.68
N GLY A 358 24.06 13.88 -7.27
CA GLY A 358 25.45 13.76 -7.71
C GLY A 358 25.67 13.02 -9.03
N PHE A 359 24.71 12.18 -9.45
CA PHE A 359 24.94 11.27 -10.58
C PHE A 359 24.91 11.99 -11.95
N ALA A 360 24.09 13.04 -12.09
CA ALA A 360 24.00 13.86 -13.30
C ALA A 360 25.13 14.90 -13.42
N LEU A 361 25.69 15.35 -12.30
CA LEU A 361 26.80 16.30 -12.30
C LEU A 361 28.14 15.61 -12.58
N GLN A 362 28.32 14.38 -12.07
CA GLN A 362 29.54 13.60 -12.25
C GLN A 362 29.70 13.07 -13.68
N THR A 363 28.60 12.78 -14.38
CA THR A 363 28.63 12.46 -15.82
C THR A 363 28.91 13.70 -16.68
N ARG A 364 28.36 14.86 -16.33
CA ARG A 364 28.66 16.13 -17.02
C ARG A 364 30.09 16.65 -16.77
N LEU A 365 30.64 16.42 -15.58
CA LEU A 365 32.02 16.76 -15.22
C LEU A 365 33.04 15.83 -15.89
N ALA A 366 32.71 14.54 -16.03
CA ALA A 366 33.50 13.59 -16.81
C ALA A 366 33.51 13.93 -18.31
N GLU A 367 32.39 14.39 -18.88
CA GLU A 367 32.32 14.93 -20.25
C GLU A 367 33.16 16.21 -20.43
N LEU A 368 33.13 17.13 -19.47
CA LEU A 368 33.90 18.39 -19.53
C LEU A 368 35.40 18.21 -19.28
N GLN A 369 35.81 17.18 -18.54
CA GLN A 369 37.23 16.84 -18.34
C GLN A 369 37.85 16.20 -19.59
N ALA A 370 37.10 15.35 -20.30
CA ALA A 370 37.55 14.75 -21.55
C ALA A 370 37.84 15.79 -22.67
N GLU A 371 37.11 16.92 -22.69
CA GLU A 371 37.37 18.02 -23.64
C GLU A 371 38.52 18.97 -23.21
N LYS A 372 38.82 19.11 -21.91
CA LYS A 372 39.88 20.02 -21.43
C LYS A 372 41.28 19.43 -21.49
N ASP A 373 41.44 18.12 -21.35
CA ASP A 373 42.77 17.47 -21.31
C ASP A 373 43.48 17.40 -22.68
N ALA A 374 42.72 17.49 -23.78
CA ALA A 374 43.28 17.55 -25.14
C ALA A 374 43.90 18.94 -25.47
N GLY A 375 43.28 20.03 -25.00
CA GLY A 375 43.75 21.41 -25.25
C GLY A 375 44.95 21.81 -24.38
N ALA A 376 44.95 21.43 -23.10
CA ALA A 376 45.99 21.86 -22.15
C ALA A 376 47.38 21.28 -22.47
N ASN A 377 47.46 20.11 -23.11
CA ASN A 377 48.72 19.50 -23.54
C ASN A 377 49.27 20.10 -24.84
N PHE A 378 48.40 20.63 -25.71
CA PHE A 378 48.80 21.35 -26.91
C PHE A 378 49.38 22.73 -26.56
N ASP A 379 48.72 23.47 -25.67
CA ASP A 379 49.16 24.82 -25.26
C ASP A 379 50.49 24.79 -24.49
N LYS A 380 50.72 23.79 -23.64
CA LYS A 380 52.00 23.60 -22.94
C LYS A 380 53.16 23.30 -23.91
N LYS A 381 52.91 22.52 -24.98
CA LYS A 381 53.93 22.18 -25.98
C LYS A 381 54.16 23.29 -27.00
N ARG A 382 53.11 24.02 -27.39
CA ARG A 382 53.19 25.24 -28.20
C ARG A 382 54.01 26.32 -27.48
N ALA A 383 53.72 26.57 -26.20
CA ALA A 383 54.50 27.50 -25.38
C ALA A 383 55.96 27.06 -25.16
N ALA A 384 56.28 25.76 -25.25
CA ALA A 384 57.65 25.27 -25.20
C ALA A 384 58.40 25.45 -26.54
N ILE A 385 57.71 25.22 -27.67
CA ILE A 385 58.22 25.45 -29.03
C ILE A 385 58.48 26.94 -29.26
N ASP A 386 57.53 27.81 -28.89
CA ASP A 386 57.66 29.27 -29.03
C ASP A 386 58.84 29.81 -28.22
N ARG A 387 59.02 29.35 -26.97
CA ARG A 387 60.17 29.72 -26.12
C ARG A 387 61.51 29.20 -26.66
N ALA A 388 61.53 28.08 -27.38
CA ALA A 388 62.75 27.54 -27.99
C ALA A 388 63.15 28.29 -29.28
N VAL A 389 62.17 28.78 -30.05
CA VAL A 389 62.40 29.64 -31.22
C VAL A 389 62.87 31.03 -30.78
N GLU A 390 62.27 31.59 -29.73
CA GLU A 390 62.59 32.93 -29.22
C GLU A 390 63.99 33.01 -28.59
N LYS A 391 64.49 31.90 -28.03
CA LYS A 391 65.86 31.77 -27.49
C LYS A 391 66.91 31.36 -28.52
N GLY A 392 66.55 31.22 -29.80
CA GLY A 392 67.48 30.88 -30.89
C GLY A 392 67.97 29.43 -30.92
N SER A 393 67.41 28.55 -30.08
CA SER A 393 67.78 27.13 -29.99
C SER A 393 67.14 26.27 -31.10
N MET A 394 66.22 26.82 -31.89
CA MET A 394 65.51 26.16 -33.00
C MET A 394 65.18 27.16 -34.12
N SER A 395 65.26 26.74 -35.39
CA SER A 395 64.94 27.61 -36.52
C SER A 395 63.42 27.82 -36.65
N LYS A 396 63.01 28.98 -37.17
CA LYS A 396 61.58 29.33 -37.32
C LYS A 396 60.83 28.39 -38.27
N GLN A 397 61.51 27.88 -39.30
CA GLN A 397 60.94 26.90 -40.23
C GLN A 397 60.73 25.52 -39.59
N ASP A 398 61.65 25.08 -38.73
CA ASP A 398 61.55 23.79 -38.04
C ASP A 398 60.48 23.79 -36.94
N GLY A 399 60.31 24.93 -36.26
CA GLY A 399 59.24 25.12 -35.27
C GLY A 399 57.83 25.07 -35.90
N GLU A 400 57.64 25.71 -37.06
CA GLU A 400 56.37 25.68 -37.81
C GLU A 400 56.05 24.28 -38.37
N ALA A 401 57.07 23.53 -38.81
CA ALA A 401 56.92 22.15 -39.27
C ALA A 401 56.53 21.19 -38.12
N ALA A 402 57.11 21.36 -36.93
CA ALA A 402 56.76 20.58 -35.73
C ALA A 402 55.31 20.85 -35.28
N LEU A 403 54.86 22.11 -35.31
CA LEU A 403 53.48 22.50 -35.02
C LEU A 403 52.48 21.90 -36.02
N ARG A 404 52.80 21.91 -37.32
CA ARG A 404 51.95 21.30 -38.37
C ARG A 404 51.82 19.79 -38.22
N LYS A 405 52.93 19.08 -38.00
CA LYS A 405 52.93 17.62 -37.81
C LYS A 405 52.11 17.19 -36.60
N GLN A 406 52.10 18.01 -35.55
CA GLN A 406 51.33 17.75 -34.33
C GLN A 406 49.83 18.07 -34.49
N ALA A 407 49.48 19.05 -35.32
CA ALA A 407 48.09 19.32 -35.71
C ALA A 407 47.51 18.21 -36.63
N GLU A 408 48.31 17.68 -37.56
CA GLU A 408 47.90 16.55 -38.42
C GLU A 408 47.68 15.25 -37.63
N GLN A 409 48.49 14.99 -36.59
CA GLN A 409 48.30 13.85 -35.69
C GLN A 409 47.05 13.97 -34.79
N MET A 410 46.59 15.19 -34.48
CA MET A 410 45.29 15.41 -33.82
C MET A 410 44.11 15.20 -34.77
N GLY A 411 44.23 15.60 -36.04
CA GLY A 411 43.19 15.41 -37.06
C GLY A 411 42.89 13.94 -37.38
N GLN A 412 43.91 13.06 -37.37
CA GLN A 412 43.72 11.62 -37.63
C GLN A 412 43.09 10.86 -36.46
N LYS A 413 43.35 11.25 -35.20
CA LYS A 413 42.74 10.62 -34.02
C LYS A 413 41.29 11.05 -33.76
N ALA A 414 40.89 12.22 -34.25
CA ALA A 414 39.51 12.69 -34.16
C ALA A 414 38.55 11.91 -35.07
N ALA A 415 39.03 11.36 -36.19
CA ALA A 415 38.19 10.63 -37.16
C ALA A 415 37.77 9.22 -36.67
N ASP A 416 38.62 8.52 -35.91
CA ASP A 416 38.28 7.20 -35.36
C ASP A 416 37.35 7.30 -34.11
N GLY A 417 37.43 8.38 -33.33
CA GLY A 417 36.66 8.54 -32.10
C GLY A 417 35.17 8.91 -32.29
N VAL A 418 34.78 9.38 -33.47
CA VAL A 418 33.40 9.86 -33.73
C VAL A 418 32.43 8.69 -34.04
N SER A 419 32.91 7.64 -34.71
CA SER A 419 32.14 6.41 -34.95
C SER A 419 31.74 5.69 -33.66
N ASP A 420 32.62 5.69 -32.65
CA ASP A 420 32.34 5.07 -31.35
C ASP A 420 31.38 5.91 -30.50
N ARG A 421 31.35 7.24 -30.71
CA ARG A 421 30.40 8.16 -30.09
C ARG A 421 28.98 7.97 -30.62
N ALA A 422 28.81 7.74 -31.92
CA ALA A 422 27.50 7.42 -32.50
C ALA A 422 26.96 6.08 -31.98
N LYS A 423 27.82 5.06 -31.80
CA LYS A 423 27.44 3.77 -31.20
C LYS A 423 27.08 3.87 -29.73
N SER A 424 27.83 4.63 -28.93
CA SER A 424 27.55 4.79 -27.50
C SER A 424 26.24 5.55 -27.25
N ILE A 425 25.92 6.56 -28.07
CA ILE A 425 24.65 7.28 -27.98
C ILE A 425 23.47 6.35 -28.31
N VAL A 426 23.62 5.49 -29.33
CA VAL A 426 22.58 4.50 -29.67
C VAL A 426 22.43 3.44 -28.56
N GLU A 427 23.52 2.97 -27.94
CA GLU A 427 23.46 2.03 -26.81
C GLU A 427 22.87 2.65 -25.53
N GLN A 428 23.15 3.92 -25.28
CA GLN A 428 22.79 4.60 -24.03
C GLN A 428 21.36 5.17 -24.06
N PHE A 429 20.86 5.58 -25.23
CA PHE A 429 19.53 6.19 -25.38
C PHE A 429 18.53 5.38 -26.22
N GLY A 430 18.99 4.36 -26.95
CA GLY A 430 18.16 3.55 -27.86
C GLY A 430 17.48 2.33 -27.23
N LYS A 431 17.54 2.16 -25.90
CA LYS A 431 17.04 0.94 -25.23
C LYS A 431 15.52 0.76 -25.35
N ASP A 432 14.77 1.84 -25.54
CA ASP A 432 13.30 1.80 -25.54
C ASP A 432 12.59 2.48 -26.72
N ARG A 433 13.32 3.13 -27.64
CA ARG A 433 12.76 3.87 -28.79
C ARG A 433 13.47 3.51 -30.10
N ASP A 434 12.77 3.59 -31.22
CA ASP A 434 13.40 3.52 -32.54
C ASP A 434 14.19 4.82 -32.77
N VAL A 435 15.52 4.72 -32.83
CA VAL A 435 16.41 5.87 -33.01
C VAL A 435 17.21 5.67 -34.29
N SER A 436 17.14 6.66 -35.19
CA SER A 436 18.02 6.78 -36.35
C SER A 436 18.95 7.97 -36.15
N VAL A 437 20.26 7.73 -36.20
CA VAL A 437 21.26 8.81 -36.18
C VAL A 437 21.83 8.97 -37.58
N THR A 438 21.75 10.18 -38.12
CA THR A 438 22.31 10.55 -39.42
C THR A 438 23.48 11.49 -39.19
N GLU A 439 24.68 11.09 -39.60
CA GLU A 439 25.88 11.91 -39.53
C GLU A 439 26.31 12.36 -40.94
N GLN A 440 26.83 13.59 -41.02
CA GLN A 440 27.38 14.16 -42.24
C GLN A 440 28.83 14.59 -42.01
N ASP A 441 29.75 14.03 -42.78
CA ASP A 441 31.16 14.44 -42.82
C ASP A 441 31.52 15.01 -44.21
N ALA A 442 32.80 15.35 -44.41
CA ALA A 442 33.31 15.87 -45.68
C ALA A 442 33.24 14.86 -46.84
N GLY A 443 32.95 13.58 -46.58
CA GLY A 443 32.86 12.48 -47.54
C GLY A 443 31.42 11.99 -47.85
N GLY A 444 30.40 12.44 -47.10
CA GLY A 444 28.99 12.15 -47.39
C GLY A 444 28.14 11.88 -46.14
N ILE A 445 26.85 11.59 -46.35
CA ILE A 445 25.89 11.32 -45.27
C ILE A 445 25.78 9.81 -45.03
N ARG A 446 25.86 9.39 -43.76
CA ARG A 446 25.59 8.00 -43.33
C ARG A 446 24.53 7.97 -42.24
N THR A 447 23.55 7.07 -42.37
CA THR A 447 22.48 6.87 -41.40
C THR A 447 22.54 5.46 -40.82
N VAL A 448 22.48 5.35 -39.49
CA VAL A 448 22.38 4.07 -38.77
C VAL A 448 21.03 4.03 -38.05
N SER A 449 20.27 2.95 -38.26
CA SER A 449 18.93 2.73 -37.67
C SER A 449 18.85 1.34 -37.02
N VAL A 450 18.25 1.26 -35.82
CA VAL A 450 17.93 -0.01 -35.14
C VAL A 450 16.43 -0.04 -34.85
N GLY A 451 15.73 -1.08 -35.30
CA GLY A 451 14.28 -1.27 -35.11
C GLY A 451 13.96 -2.42 -34.13
N LYS A 452 13.01 -2.19 -33.23
CA LYS A 452 12.66 -3.10 -32.11
C LYS A 452 12.14 -4.47 -32.56
N GLY A 453 12.87 -5.53 -32.21
CA GLY A 453 12.30 -6.88 -32.06
C GLY A 453 11.88 -7.07 -30.60
N LEU A 454 10.61 -7.38 -30.34
CA LEU A 454 10.07 -7.67 -29.01
C LEU A 454 10.89 -8.78 -28.31
N GLN A 455 11.59 -8.44 -27.23
CA GLN A 455 12.09 -9.42 -26.26
C GLN A 455 11.68 -9.01 -24.84
N LEU A 456 11.14 -10.01 -24.12
CA LEU A 456 10.81 -9.99 -22.70
C LEU A 456 11.98 -9.41 -21.88
N ALA A 457 11.65 -8.53 -20.93
CA ALA A 457 12.61 -7.95 -19.99
C ALA A 457 13.48 -9.03 -19.32
N SER A 458 14.79 -8.78 -19.27
CA SER A 458 15.77 -9.64 -18.60
C SER A 458 15.57 -9.57 -17.09
N PHE A 459 15.07 -10.67 -16.52
CA PHE A 459 14.92 -10.91 -15.07
C PHE A 459 16.26 -10.70 -14.34
N ARG A 460 16.28 -9.80 -13.34
CA ARG A 460 17.38 -9.65 -12.36
C ARG A 460 16.93 -10.29 -11.04
N PRO A 461 17.40 -11.51 -10.71
CA PRO A 461 16.81 -12.34 -9.67
C PRO A 461 16.70 -11.66 -8.30
N ASP A 462 17.69 -10.89 -7.87
CA ASP A 462 17.71 -10.38 -6.49
C ASP A 462 16.91 -9.07 -6.32
N ALA A 463 17.04 -8.15 -7.29
CA ALA A 463 16.35 -6.86 -7.24
C ALA A 463 14.86 -6.99 -7.58
N ASP A 464 14.50 -7.87 -8.51
CA ASP A 464 13.11 -8.08 -8.90
C ASP A 464 12.34 -8.86 -7.83
N VAL A 465 13.00 -9.77 -7.10
CA VAL A 465 12.38 -10.48 -5.96
C VAL A 465 12.16 -9.53 -4.79
N GLU A 466 13.11 -8.66 -4.46
CA GLU A 466 12.94 -7.68 -3.37
C GLU A 466 11.82 -6.68 -3.67
N ALA A 467 11.73 -6.20 -4.92
CA ALA A 467 10.64 -5.33 -5.35
C ALA A 467 9.27 -6.02 -5.29
N LEU A 468 9.21 -7.31 -5.67
CA LEU A 468 7.97 -8.10 -5.66
C LEU A 468 7.55 -8.46 -4.23
N GLU A 469 8.50 -8.74 -3.32
CA GLU A 469 8.25 -8.94 -1.89
C GLU A 469 7.74 -7.67 -1.21
N ARG A 470 8.30 -6.51 -1.54
CA ARG A 470 7.83 -5.20 -1.06
C ARG A 470 6.42 -4.87 -1.57
N SER A 471 6.17 -5.05 -2.86
CA SER A 471 4.83 -4.85 -3.45
C SER A 471 3.79 -5.78 -2.80
N LEU A 472 4.13 -7.05 -2.58
CA LEU A 472 3.24 -7.99 -1.90
C LEU A 472 2.99 -7.60 -0.43
N ALA A 473 4.00 -7.05 0.26
CA ALA A 473 3.84 -6.54 1.62
C ALA A 473 2.91 -5.32 1.67
N ASN A 474 3.05 -4.38 0.74
CA ASN A 474 2.20 -3.19 0.64
C ASN A 474 0.75 -3.56 0.31
N GLN A 475 0.54 -4.47 -0.63
CA GLN A 475 -0.79 -5.00 -0.94
C GLN A 475 -1.46 -5.62 0.29
N LYS A 476 -0.72 -6.41 1.09
CA LYS A 476 -1.24 -6.97 2.36
C LYS A 476 -1.63 -5.90 3.38
N ILE A 477 -0.88 -4.80 3.47
CA ILE A 477 -1.21 -3.66 4.35
C ILE A 477 -2.54 -3.04 3.92
N ILE A 478 -2.73 -2.78 2.62
CA ILE A 478 -3.96 -2.23 2.06
C ILE A 478 -5.15 -3.17 2.29
N GLU A 479 -5.00 -4.46 2.01
CA GLU A 479 -6.03 -5.47 2.24
C GLU A 479 -6.43 -5.57 3.72
N ARG A 480 -5.47 -5.49 4.65
CA ARG A 480 -5.74 -5.51 6.10
C ARG A 480 -6.50 -4.26 6.55
N TYR A 481 -6.15 -3.08 6.04
CA TYR A 481 -6.87 -1.84 6.37
C TYR A 481 -8.32 -1.87 5.87
N ASN A 482 -8.52 -2.17 4.58
CA ASN A 482 -9.85 -2.17 3.97
C ASN A 482 -10.78 -3.15 4.67
N ARG A 483 -10.26 -4.35 4.96
CA ARG A 483 -10.97 -5.41 5.67
C ARG A 483 -11.29 -5.02 7.12
N GLY A 484 -10.32 -4.51 7.88
CA GLY A 484 -10.53 -4.08 9.26
C GLY A 484 -11.55 -2.94 9.38
N THR A 485 -11.52 -1.97 8.45
CA THR A 485 -12.47 -0.86 8.39
C THR A 485 -13.88 -1.35 8.01
N ALA A 486 -13.98 -2.24 7.02
CA ALA A 486 -15.25 -2.85 6.63
C ALA A 486 -15.88 -3.64 7.80
N TRP A 487 -15.10 -4.46 8.50
CA TRP A 487 -15.60 -5.23 9.65
C TRP A 487 -16.14 -4.35 10.77
N LYS A 488 -15.45 -3.25 11.14
CA LYS A 488 -15.95 -2.30 12.14
C LYS A 488 -17.33 -1.76 11.75
N ARG A 489 -17.47 -1.31 10.50
CA ARG A 489 -18.73 -0.78 9.97
C ARG A 489 -19.83 -1.86 9.96
N ASP A 490 -19.52 -3.05 9.44
CA ASP A 490 -20.52 -4.10 9.22
C ASP A 490 -20.97 -4.73 10.55
N ILE A 491 -20.09 -4.84 11.55
CA ILE A 491 -20.45 -5.23 12.93
C ILE A 491 -21.46 -4.24 13.52
N VAL A 492 -21.22 -2.94 13.37
CA VAL A 492 -22.13 -1.90 13.87
C VAL A 492 -23.47 -1.96 13.14
N ALA A 493 -23.45 -2.05 11.81
CA ALA A 493 -24.66 -2.14 11.01
C ALA A 493 -25.50 -3.39 11.35
N ASN A 494 -24.86 -4.54 11.58
CA ASN A 494 -25.53 -5.76 12.00
C ASN A 494 -26.15 -5.62 13.40
N ALA A 495 -25.46 -4.96 14.35
CA ALA A 495 -26.02 -4.71 15.67
C ALA A 495 -27.25 -3.78 15.62
N GLU A 496 -27.19 -2.71 14.83
CA GLU A 496 -28.31 -1.77 14.64
C GLU A 496 -29.50 -2.41 13.90
N ALA A 497 -29.23 -3.30 12.94
CA ALA A 497 -30.26 -4.08 12.26
C ALA A 497 -30.99 -5.01 13.24
N GLU A 498 -30.27 -5.66 14.15
CA GLU A 498 -30.89 -6.47 15.19
C GLU A 498 -31.65 -5.63 16.22
N GLU A 499 -31.14 -4.46 16.61
CA GLU A 499 -31.90 -3.54 17.45
C GLU A 499 -33.25 -3.17 16.81
N THR A 500 -33.25 -2.91 15.50
CA THR A 500 -34.47 -2.62 14.74
C THR A 500 -35.41 -3.82 14.74
N ALA A 501 -34.91 -5.04 14.50
CA ALA A 501 -35.72 -6.27 14.51
C ALA A 501 -36.34 -6.58 15.88
N TRP A 502 -35.66 -6.18 16.96
CA TRP A 502 -36.09 -6.31 18.36
C TRP A 502 -36.91 -5.12 18.86
N THR A 503 -37.33 -4.22 17.97
CA THR A 503 -38.22 -3.10 18.27
C THR A 503 -39.52 -3.26 17.47
N ASN A 504 -40.66 -3.11 18.14
CA ASN A 504 -41.98 -3.10 17.50
C ASN A 504 -42.20 -1.79 16.73
N ASP A 505 -43.19 -1.76 15.84
CA ASP A 505 -43.53 -0.58 15.05
C ASP A 505 -43.91 0.65 15.91
N ASP A 506 -44.37 0.43 17.14
CA ASP A 506 -44.69 1.48 18.13
C ASP A 506 -43.48 1.97 18.94
N GLY A 507 -42.28 1.44 18.66
CA GLY A 507 -41.03 1.78 19.34
C GLY A 507 -40.78 1.00 20.65
N THR A 508 -41.68 0.10 21.05
CA THR A 508 -41.47 -0.75 22.25
C THR A 508 -40.50 -1.89 21.95
N LYS A 509 -39.69 -2.28 22.95
CA LYS A 509 -38.74 -3.39 22.81
C LYS A 509 -39.44 -4.73 22.98
N LYS A 510 -39.12 -5.66 22.08
CA LYS A 510 -39.52 -7.07 22.19
C LYS A 510 -38.66 -7.78 23.22
N GLN A 511 -39.17 -8.85 23.81
CA GLN A 511 -38.45 -9.66 24.80
C GLN A 511 -38.17 -11.06 24.28
N GLU A 512 -37.15 -11.72 24.84
CA GLU A 512 -36.69 -13.05 24.40
C GLU A 512 -37.82 -14.09 24.35
N GLY A 513 -38.81 -13.99 25.25
CA GLY A 513 -39.97 -14.87 25.31
C GLY A 513 -40.81 -14.95 24.02
N THR A 514 -40.75 -13.92 23.16
CA THR A 514 -41.50 -13.86 21.91
C THR A 514 -40.65 -14.07 20.65
N GLU A 515 -39.32 -14.19 20.79
CA GLU A 515 -38.37 -14.09 19.67
C GLU A 515 -37.54 -15.38 19.49
N LEU A 516 -38.20 -16.56 19.60
CA LEU A 516 -37.52 -17.86 19.50
C LEU A 516 -36.73 -18.03 18.20
N ALA A 517 -37.27 -17.59 17.07
CA ALA A 517 -36.60 -17.71 15.76
C ALA A 517 -35.28 -16.92 15.73
N LYS A 518 -35.25 -15.72 16.33
CA LYS A 518 -34.02 -14.93 16.45
C LYS A 518 -32.98 -15.61 17.34
N LEU A 519 -33.42 -16.20 18.44
CA LEU A 519 -32.53 -16.97 19.32
C LEU A 519 -31.93 -18.18 18.58
N GLN A 520 -32.71 -18.88 17.77
CA GLN A 520 -32.22 -19.98 16.90
C GLN A 520 -31.16 -19.48 15.91
N ASP A 521 -31.37 -18.32 15.27
CA ASP A 521 -30.37 -17.71 14.38
C ASP A 521 -29.04 -17.42 15.11
N TYR A 522 -29.12 -16.88 16.33
CA TYR A 522 -27.94 -16.53 17.12
C TYR A 522 -27.14 -17.76 17.55
N PHE A 523 -27.80 -18.80 18.06
CA PHE A 523 -27.13 -20.04 18.43
C PHE A 523 -26.66 -20.84 17.20
N GLY A 524 -27.39 -20.76 16.09
CA GLY A 524 -27.00 -21.33 14.80
C GLY A 524 -25.71 -20.73 14.24
N ALA A 525 -25.48 -19.42 14.44
CA ALA A 525 -24.25 -18.76 14.02
C ALA A 525 -22.99 -19.31 14.72
N ILE A 526 -23.10 -19.82 15.95
CA ILE A 526 -21.96 -20.39 16.69
C ILE A 526 -21.64 -21.83 16.21
N GLY A 527 -22.55 -22.48 15.48
CA GLY A 527 -22.41 -23.90 15.13
C GLY A 527 -22.61 -24.83 16.33
N GLN A 528 -23.44 -24.41 17.30
CA GLN A 528 -23.85 -25.28 18.40
C GLN A 528 -24.67 -26.46 17.87
N TRP A 529 -24.49 -27.65 18.45
CA TRP A 529 -25.21 -28.86 18.03
C TRP A 529 -26.63 -28.93 18.60
N ALA A 530 -26.92 -28.20 19.69
CA ALA A 530 -28.22 -28.16 20.36
C ALA A 530 -28.87 -26.77 20.25
N VAL A 531 -28.89 -26.19 19.04
CA VAL A 531 -29.42 -24.83 18.77
C VAL A 531 -30.81 -24.64 19.36
N ASP A 532 -31.72 -25.57 19.09
CA ASP A 532 -33.12 -25.47 19.50
C ASP A 532 -33.27 -25.47 21.03
N GLN A 533 -32.57 -26.36 21.73
CA GLN A 533 -32.62 -26.41 23.19
C GLN A 533 -32.11 -25.11 23.82
N PHE A 534 -30.96 -24.59 23.38
CA PHE A 534 -30.43 -23.33 23.92
C PHE A 534 -31.33 -22.13 23.62
N ALA A 535 -31.98 -22.13 22.46
CA ALA A 535 -32.93 -21.09 22.07
C ALA A 535 -34.21 -21.16 22.93
N GLU A 536 -34.73 -22.36 23.20
CA GLU A 536 -35.88 -22.59 24.09
C GLU A 536 -35.54 -22.20 25.53
N ASP A 537 -34.40 -22.66 26.07
CA ASP A 537 -33.93 -22.30 27.41
C ASP A 537 -33.76 -20.77 27.52
N SER A 538 -33.28 -20.10 26.47
CA SER A 538 -33.11 -18.64 26.47
C SER A 538 -34.47 -17.91 26.40
N ARG A 539 -35.42 -18.41 25.60
CA ARG A 539 -36.79 -17.88 25.54
C ARG A 539 -37.45 -17.96 26.92
N ASP A 540 -37.21 -19.05 27.64
CA ASP A 540 -37.77 -19.31 28.96
C ASP A 540 -36.94 -18.69 30.10
N ASN A 541 -35.93 -17.86 29.76
CA ASN A 541 -35.04 -17.15 30.68
C ASN A 541 -34.21 -18.09 31.59
N GLU A 542 -33.92 -19.29 31.11
CA GLU A 542 -33.09 -20.30 31.76
C GLU A 542 -31.63 -20.28 31.24
N ALA A 543 -31.39 -19.70 30.06
CA ALA A 543 -30.07 -19.57 29.46
C ALA A 543 -29.77 -18.16 28.93
N ALA A 544 -28.51 -17.71 29.08
CA ALA A 544 -28.08 -16.41 28.56
C ALA A 544 -27.61 -16.49 27.11
N TRP A 545 -28.15 -15.64 26.24
CA TRP A 545 -27.83 -15.59 24.80
C TRP A 545 -26.95 -14.40 24.37
N SER A 546 -26.50 -13.57 25.32
CA SER A 546 -25.70 -12.37 25.03
C SER A 546 -24.42 -12.63 24.24
N ALA A 547 -23.70 -13.73 24.53
CA ALA A 547 -22.49 -14.09 23.77
C ALA A 547 -22.81 -14.64 22.37
N ALA A 548 -23.97 -15.29 22.21
CA ALA A 548 -24.47 -15.77 20.93
C ALA A 548 -24.83 -14.61 20.00
N PHE A 549 -25.48 -13.57 20.54
CA PHE A 549 -25.74 -12.33 19.82
C PHE A 549 -24.45 -11.69 19.28
N ILE A 550 -23.44 -11.47 20.12
CA ILE A 550 -22.17 -10.87 19.67
C ILE A 550 -21.49 -11.75 18.62
N SER A 551 -21.50 -13.06 18.82
CA SER A 551 -20.98 -14.03 17.85
C SER A 551 -21.70 -13.95 16.50
N TYR A 552 -23.02 -13.79 16.50
CA TYR A 552 -23.84 -13.62 15.30
C TYR A 552 -23.50 -12.32 14.57
N VAL A 553 -23.46 -11.19 15.28
CA VAL A 553 -23.16 -9.86 14.73
C VAL A 553 -21.77 -9.85 14.07
N VAL A 554 -20.77 -10.41 14.75
CA VAL A 554 -19.38 -10.48 14.26
C VAL A 554 -19.26 -11.44 13.07
N LYS A 555 -19.89 -12.62 13.13
CA LYS A 555 -19.88 -13.58 12.02
C LYS A 555 -20.56 -13.03 10.76
N ASN A 556 -21.68 -12.34 10.90
CA ASN A 556 -22.39 -11.73 9.77
C ASN A 556 -21.61 -10.59 9.10
N ALA A 557 -20.60 -10.03 9.77
CA ALA A 557 -19.64 -9.11 9.14
C ALA A 557 -18.58 -9.84 8.28
N GLY A 558 -18.65 -11.17 8.15
CA GLY A 558 -17.69 -11.98 7.39
C GLY A 558 -16.45 -12.39 8.18
N VAL A 559 -16.49 -12.28 9.51
CA VAL A 559 -15.39 -12.69 10.39
C VAL A 559 -15.49 -14.19 10.66
N THR A 560 -14.34 -14.88 10.60
CA THR A 560 -14.22 -16.32 10.82
C THR A 560 -13.22 -16.57 11.94
N PRO A 561 -13.18 -17.78 12.54
CA PRO A 561 -12.21 -18.12 13.59
C PRO A 561 -10.75 -17.91 13.18
N SER A 562 -10.42 -18.03 11.88
CA SER A 562 -9.06 -17.77 11.38
C SER A 562 -8.64 -16.30 11.50
N HIS A 563 -9.59 -15.37 11.62
CA HIS A 563 -9.34 -13.95 11.85
C HIS A 563 -9.19 -13.60 13.34
N GLY A 564 -9.11 -14.60 14.24
CA GLY A 564 -8.86 -14.38 15.66
C GLY A 564 -10.07 -14.02 16.51
N PHE A 565 -11.27 -14.35 16.03
CA PHE A 565 -12.50 -14.26 16.81
C PHE A 565 -13.27 -15.57 16.68
N SER A 566 -13.30 -16.37 17.75
CA SER A 566 -14.01 -17.64 17.81
C SER A 566 -15.44 -17.44 18.35
N PRO A 567 -16.48 -17.63 17.51
CA PRO A 567 -17.88 -17.64 17.95
C PRO A 567 -18.09 -18.60 19.11
N SER A 568 -18.82 -18.18 20.13
CA SER A 568 -19.01 -18.96 21.35
C SER A 568 -20.27 -18.57 22.10
N ILE A 569 -20.83 -19.52 22.85
CA ILE A 569 -21.86 -19.28 23.85
C ILE A 569 -21.31 -18.59 25.11
N ARG A 570 -19.99 -18.33 25.19
CA ARG A 570 -19.33 -17.69 26.33
C ARG A 570 -18.53 -16.46 25.87
N HIS A 571 -18.78 -15.33 26.52
CA HIS A 571 -18.01 -14.08 26.32
C HIS A 571 -16.50 -14.30 26.51
N MET A 572 -16.14 -15.08 27.53
CA MET A 572 -14.73 -15.28 27.89
C MET A 572 -13.90 -15.96 26.80
N THR A 573 -14.52 -16.72 25.89
CA THR A 573 -13.81 -17.39 24.79
C THR A 573 -13.10 -16.37 23.90
N TYR A 574 -13.83 -15.41 23.33
CA TYR A 574 -13.25 -14.42 22.44
C TYR A 574 -12.54 -13.28 23.18
N ILE A 575 -12.85 -13.03 24.45
CA ILE A 575 -12.08 -12.09 25.30
C ILE A 575 -10.64 -12.60 25.51
N VAL A 576 -10.49 -13.86 25.92
CA VAL A 576 -9.16 -14.45 26.16
C VAL A 576 -8.41 -14.65 24.85
N GLU A 577 -9.11 -15.02 23.77
CA GLU A 577 -8.51 -15.09 22.44
C GLU A 577 -7.97 -13.73 21.99
N ALA A 578 -8.73 -12.65 22.18
CA ALA A 578 -8.28 -11.30 21.84
C ALA A 578 -7.06 -10.84 22.67
N LEU A 579 -6.92 -11.34 23.91
CA LEU A 579 -5.74 -11.09 24.73
C LEU A 579 -4.51 -11.84 24.19
N VAL A 580 -4.69 -13.10 23.75
CA VAL A 580 -3.64 -13.89 23.11
C VAL A 580 -3.19 -13.26 21.79
N ASN A 581 -4.14 -12.86 20.93
CA ASN A 581 -3.85 -12.17 19.66
C ASN A 581 -2.96 -10.93 19.90
N ARG A 582 -3.31 -10.11 20.90
CA ARG A 582 -2.51 -8.93 21.27
C ARG A 582 -1.12 -9.29 21.78
N LYS A 583 -1.00 -10.31 22.64
CA LYS A 583 0.31 -10.73 23.19
C LYS A 583 1.24 -11.26 22.11
N ASN A 584 0.70 -11.96 21.11
CA ASN A 584 1.45 -12.43 19.95
C ASN A 584 1.67 -11.34 18.90
N ARG A 585 1.02 -10.17 19.04
CA ARG A 585 1.03 -9.07 18.05
C ARG A 585 0.61 -9.55 16.66
N ASP A 586 -0.39 -10.44 16.61
CA ASP A 586 -0.84 -11.07 15.38
C ASP A 586 -1.76 -10.13 14.59
N LEU A 587 -1.27 -9.63 13.45
CA LEU A 587 -1.99 -8.70 12.58
C LEU A 587 -2.98 -9.39 11.63
N ASP A 588 -2.87 -10.70 11.43
CA ASP A 588 -3.86 -11.48 10.68
C ASP A 588 -5.03 -11.92 11.57
N ARG A 589 -4.84 -11.83 12.90
CA ARG A 589 -5.87 -11.96 13.94
C ARG A 589 -6.14 -10.61 14.64
N PRO A 590 -6.79 -9.65 13.97
CA PRO A 590 -6.78 -8.24 14.39
C PRO A 590 -7.67 -7.91 15.60
N PHE A 591 -8.38 -8.86 16.20
CA PHE A 591 -9.19 -8.62 17.39
C PHE A 591 -8.31 -8.62 18.63
N TRP A 592 -7.95 -7.44 19.14
CA TRP A 592 -7.00 -7.30 20.25
C TRP A 592 -7.66 -6.72 21.49
N LEU A 593 -7.33 -7.28 22.67
CA LEU A 593 -7.89 -6.84 23.94
C LEU A 593 -7.06 -5.71 24.58
N TYR A 594 -7.67 -4.55 24.77
CA TYR A 594 -7.10 -3.40 25.47
C TYR A 594 -7.76 -3.20 26.82
N LYS A 595 -7.02 -2.70 27.82
CA LYS A 595 -7.65 -2.31 29.07
C LYS A 595 -8.56 -1.10 28.82
N ALA A 596 -9.67 -1.03 29.55
CA ALA A 596 -10.57 0.12 29.49
C ALA A 596 -9.88 1.45 29.87
N GLU A 597 -8.87 1.39 30.73
CA GLU A 597 -8.06 2.56 31.11
C GLU A 597 -7.06 3.00 30.02
N ASP A 598 -6.64 2.13 29.11
CA ASP A 598 -5.57 2.46 28.15
C ASP A 598 -6.10 3.14 26.88
N LEU A 599 -7.42 3.20 26.70
CA LEU A 599 -8.03 3.40 25.40
C LEU A 599 -9.29 4.27 25.49
N SER A 600 -9.39 5.28 24.62
CA SER A 600 -10.67 5.91 24.36
C SER A 600 -11.48 5.05 23.39
N PRO A 601 -12.71 4.64 23.74
CA PRO A 601 -13.52 3.75 22.91
C PRO A 601 -13.90 4.41 21.57
N GLN A 602 -13.95 3.57 20.54
CA GLN A 602 -14.32 3.91 19.17
C GLN A 602 -15.53 3.09 18.73
N VAL A 603 -16.27 3.62 17.76
CA VAL A 603 -17.34 2.88 17.09
C VAL A 603 -16.77 1.62 16.45
N GLY A 604 -17.42 0.48 16.69
CA GLY A 604 -16.99 -0.85 16.29
C GLY A 604 -16.13 -1.59 17.32
N ASP A 605 -15.71 -0.96 18.41
CA ASP A 605 -15.10 -1.68 19.54
C ASP A 605 -16.15 -2.56 20.26
N ILE A 606 -15.71 -3.65 20.85
CA ILE A 606 -16.55 -4.50 21.70
C ILE A 606 -16.17 -4.21 23.16
N LEU A 607 -17.10 -3.62 23.92
CA LEU A 607 -16.96 -3.33 25.34
C LEU A 607 -17.02 -4.62 26.14
N CYS A 608 -16.09 -4.84 27.06
CA CYS A 608 -16.07 -6.00 27.95
C CYS A 608 -16.21 -5.57 29.41
N LYS A 609 -17.24 -6.10 30.07
CA LYS A 609 -17.55 -5.80 31.47
C LYS A 609 -17.82 -7.08 32.27
N PRO A 610 -17.69 -7.03 33.61
CA PRO A 610 -18.21 -8.08 34.46
C PRO A 610 -19.71 -8.26 34.22
N TRP A 611 -20.21 -9.49 34.38
CA TRP A 611 -21.66 -9.66 34.47
C TRP A 611 -22.16 -9.01 35.76
N ASN A 612 -23.39 -8.49 35.70
CA ASN A 612 -23.92 -7.47 36.60
C ASN A 612 -24.33 -8.06 37.97
N GLU A 613 -23.36 -8.62 38.69
CA GLU A 613 -23.49 -9.12 40.05
C GLU A 613 -23.08 -8.02 41.04
N THR A 614 -23.68 -8.00 42.24
CA THR A 614 -23.26 -7.09 43.32
C THR A 614 -22.68 -7.92 44.46
N PRO A 615 -21.38 -7.79 44.79
CA PRO A 615 -20.37 -6.92 44.16
C PRO A 615 -19.94 -7.43 42.77
N CYS A 616 -19.50 -6.51 41.90
CA CYS A 616 -19.05 -6.85 40.54
C CYS A 616 -17.88 -7.84 40.57
N ALA A 617 -17.87 -8.80 39.64
CA ALA A 617 -16.75 -9.72 39.52
C ALA A 617 -15.45 -8.94 39.22
N ASN A 618 -14.39 -9.25 39.97
CA ASN A 618 -13.08 -8.61 39.80
C ASN A 618 -12.33 -9.21 38.60
N LEU A 619 -12.72 -8.81 37.39
CA LEU A 619 -12.06 -9.19 36.14
C LEU A 619 -10.99 -8.17 35.78
N THR A 620 -9.74 -8.63 35.66
CA THR A 620 -8.61 -7.82 35.20
C THR A 620 -7.82 -8.56 34.13
N LEU A 621 -7.15 -7.84 33.23
CA LEU A 621 -6.29 -8.48 32.22
C LEU A 621 -5.21 -9.36 32.85
N ALA A 622 -4.62 -8.94 33.97
CA ALA A 622 -3.61 -9.71 34.69
C ALA A 622 -4.20 -11.02 35.25
N GLY A 623 -5.42 -10.97 35.78
CA GLY A 623 -6.15 -12.16 36.22
C GLY A 623 -6.41 -13.12 35.07
N LEU A 624 -6.94 -12.61 33.94
CA LEU A 624 -7.19 -13.41 32.74
C LEU A 624 -5.90 -14.07 32.20
N GLU A 625 -4.80 -13.33 32.18
CA GLU A 625 -3.49 -13.85 31.79
C GLU A 625 -3.05 -14.99 32.70
N SER A 626 -3.09 -14.79 34.02
CA SER A 626 -2.66 -15.82 34.98
C SER A 626 -3.51 -17.09 34.92
N GLN A 627 -4.80 -16.96 34.59
CA GLN A 627 -5.77 -18.06 34.63
C GLN A 627 -5.79 -18.84 33.32
N PHE A 628 -5.81 -18.15 32.18
CA PHE A 628 -6.15 -18.72 30.88
C PHE A 628 -5.06 -18.57 29.82
N ILE A 629 -3.88 -18.06 30.16
CA ILE A 629 -2.79 -17.92 29.19
C ILE A 629 -1.56 -18.68 29.68
N GLU A 630 -0.92 -19.40 28.75
CA GLU A 630 0.39 -19.98 28.93
C GLU A 630 1.34 -19.52 27.83
N LYS A 631 2.63 -19.47 28.16
CA LYS A 631 3.70 -19.21 27.19
C LYS A 631 4.32 -20.54 26.78
N LYS A 632 4.20 -20.91 25.51
CA LYS A 632 4.80 -22.13 24.96
C LYS A 632 6.32 -22.01 24.91
N ALA A 633 7.00 -23.16 24.78
CA ALA A 633 8.45 -23.22 24.58
C ALA A 633 8.91 -22.44 23.33
N SER A 634 8.04 -22.32 22.32
CA SER A 634 8.28 -21.49 21.12
C SER A 634 8.32 -19.98 21.40
N GLY A 635 7.93 -19.54 22.59
CA GLY A 635 7.77 -18.13 22.95
C GLY A 635 6.37 -17.58 22.66
N GLU A 636 5.53 -18.31 21.93
CA GLU A 636 4.15 -17.96 21.59
C GLU A 636 3.22 -18.08 22.82
N TYR A 637 2.31 -17.12 22.99
CA TYR A 637 1.25 -17.20 23.98
C TYR A 637 0.07 -18.01 23.44
N ALA A 638 -0.51 -18.87 24.26
CA ALA A 638 -1.65 -19.70 23.90
C ALA A 638 -2.66 -19.77 25.04
N ILE A 639 -3.90 -20.15 24.68
CA ILE A 639 -4.97 -20.35 25.64
C ILE A 639 -4.73 -21.63 26.44
N LYS A 640 -4.81 -21.51 27.77
CA LYS A 640 -4.69 -22.60 28.74
C LYS A 640 -6.08 -22.97 29.27
N GLY A 641 -6.50 -24.21 29.03
CA GLY A 641 -7.81 -24.71 29.47
C GLY A 641 -8.98 -24.03 28.76
N THR A 642 -10.18 -24.13 29.35
CA THR A 642 -11.39 -23.51 28.81
C THR A 642 -11.62 -22.15 29.46
N PRO A 643 -11.65 -21.04 28.70
CA PRO A 643 -11.96 -19.72 29.24
C PRO A 643 -13.36 -19.70 29.88
N THR A 644 -13.42 -19.36 31.17
CA THR A 644 -14.67 -19.24 31.93
C THR A 644 -14.67 -17.96 32.77
N GLY A 645 -15.86 -17.44 33.09
CA GLY A 645 -15.98 -16.25 33.94
C GLY A 645 -17.25 -15.46 33.66
N HIS A 646 -17.77 -14.82 34.71
CA HIS A 646 -19.00 -14.01 34.68
C HIS A 646 -18.70 -12.67 34.00
N SER A 647 -18.93 -12.62 32.68
CA SER A 647 -18.61 -11.49 31.82
C SER A 647 -19.73 -11.22 30.82
N HIS A 648 -19.78 -9.99 30.33
CA HIS A 648 -20.71 -9.54 29.31
C HIS A 648 -19.99 -8.63 28.32
N THR A 649 -20.46 -8.63 27.07
CA THR A 649 -19.94 -7.75 26.02
C THR A 649 -21.03 -7.11 25.19
N ASP A 650 -20.78 -5.85 24.80
CA ASP A 650 -21.65 -5.03 23.96
C ASP A 650 -20.84 -4.40 22.83
N VAL A 651 -21.45 -4.15 21.67
CA VAL A 651 -20.81 -3.44 20.55
C VAL A 651 -20.98 -1.94 20.72
N VAL A 652 -19.91 -1.16 20.64
CA VAL A 652 -19.95 0.31 20.58
C VAL A 652 -20.47 0.74 19.21
N VAL A 653 -21.66 1.32 19.15
CA VAL A 653 -22.30 1.69 17.87
C VAL A 653 -22.27 3.19 17.59
N ARG A 654 -22.16 4.01 18.64
CA ARG A 654 -22.15 5.46 18.48
C ARG A 654 -21.27 6.12 19.53
N ARG A 655 -20.66 7.24 19.14
CA ARG A 655 -20.02 8.20 20.04
C ARG A 655 -20.58 9.59 19.73
N PHE A 656 -20.89 10.37 20.75
CA PHE A 656 -21.43 11.73 20.60
C PHE A 656 -21.16 12.55 21.86
N SER A 657 -21.35 13.87 21.77
CA SER A 657 -21.27 14.77 22.91
C SER A 657 -22.64 15.42 23.14
N ASP A 658 -23.05 15.54 24.40
CA ASP A 658 -24.29 16.19 24.82
C ASP A 658 -24.01 17.06 26.05
N ASP A 659 -24.42 18.33 26.01
CA ASP A 659 -24.12 19.36 27.03
C ASP A 659 -22.66 19.38 27.53
N GLY A 660 -21.70 19.28 26.58
CA GLY A 660 -20.26 19.29 26.88
C GLY A 660 -19.72 18.00 27.53
N THR A 661 -20.57 16.97 27.70
CA THR A 661 -20.18 15.64 28.18
C THR A 661 -20.12 14.66 27.01
N ASP A 662 -19.04 13.88 26.92
CA ASP A 662 -18.88 12.85 25.90
C ASP A 662 -19.57 11.54 26.32
N TYR A 663 -20.19 10.87 25.36
CA TYR A 663 -20.88 9.60 25.54
C TYR A 663 -20.54 8.60 24.44
N ILE A 664 -20.62 7.33 24.79
CA ILE A 664 -20.79 6.24 23.82
C ILE A 664 -22.14 5.55 24.03
N GLU A 665 -22.69 4.99 22.96
CA GLU A 665 -23.80 4.05 23.04
C GLU A 665 -23.35 2.68 22.57
N THR A 666 -23.80 1.66 23.31
CA THR A 666 -23.53 0.26 23.01
C THR A 666 -24.81 -0.52 22.76
N LEU A 667 -24.72 -1.55 21.92
CA LEU A 667 -25.79 -2.53 21.68
C LEU A 667 -25.32 -3.92 22.12
N GLY A 668 -26.14 -4.57 22.94
CA GLY A 668 -25.91 -5.91 23.44
C GLY A 668 -27.15 -6.78 23.34
N GLY A 669 -26.94 -8.09 23.31
CA GLY A 669 -28.00 -9.08 23.44
C GLY A 669 -28.22 -9.45 24.89
N ASN A 670 -29.43 -9.92 25.23
CA ASN A 670 -29.86 -10.23 26.60
C ASN A 670 -29.47 -9.14 27.61
N THR A 671 -29.72 -7.89 27.26
CA THR A 671 -29.37 -6.73 28.07
C THR A 671 -30.58 -5.83 28.27
N ARG A 672 -30.42 -4.81 29.11
CA ARG A 672 -31.45 -3.79 29.33
C ARG A 672 -31.33 -2.69 28.28
N ASP A 673 -32.45 -2.20 27.79
CA ASP A 673 -32.52 -1.04 26.92
C ASP A 673 -32.59 0.28 27.73
N LEU A 674 -32.34 1.42 27.08
CA LEU A 674 -32.53 2.76 27.65
C LEU A 674 -33.98 3.02 28.10
N SER A 675 -34.96 2.33 27.53
CA SER A 675 -36.36 2.34 28.00
C SER A 675 -36.58 1.58 29.31
N GLY A 676 -35.59 0.82 29.79
CA GLY A 676 -35.66 -0.01 30.98
C GLY A 676 -36.10 -1.46 30.74
N VAL A 677 -36.55 -1.81 29.53
CA VAL A 677 -36.93 -3.18 29.15
C VAL A 677 -35.68 -4.07 29.18
N ALA A 678 -35.74 -5.21 29.88
CA ALA A 678 -34.68 -6.20 29.95
C ALA A 678 -34.97 -7.42 29.05
N HIS A 679 -33.97 -8.31 28.90
CA HIS A 679 -34.08 -9.54 28.11
C HIS A 679 -34.34 -9.27 26.62
N THR A 680 -33.62 -8.28 26.07
CA THR A 680 -33.80 -7.79 24.69
C THR A 680 -32.45 -7.44 24.05
N VAL A 681 -32.46 -7.05 22.76
CA VAL A 681 -31.36 -6.30 22.15
C VAL A 681 -31.46 -4.84 22.59
N GLY A 682 -30.69 -4.52 23.63
CA GLY A 682 -30.82 -3.27 24.37
C GLY A 682 -29.71 -2.29 24.06
N ARG A 683 -30.08 -1.02 23.92
CA ARG A 683 -29.14 0.10 23.84
C ARG A 683 -28.76 0.57 25.24
N ARG A 684 -27.48 0.82 25.46
CA ARG A 684 -26.92 1.37 26.71
C ARG A 684 -26.13 2.62 26.40
N ARG A 685 -26.12 3.57 27.32
CA ARG A 685 -25.34 4.81 27.22
C ARG A 685 -24.29 4.83 28.30
N TRP A 686 -23.06 5.15 27.92
CA TRP A 686 -21.93 5.25 28.84
C TRP A 686 -21.34 6.64 28.75
N ARG A 687 -21.22 7.30 29.90
CA ARG A 687 -20.55 8.59 30.02
C ARG A 687 -19.05 8.39 29.93
N LEU A 688 -18.37 9.30 29.23
CA LEU A 688 -16.91 9.38 29.20
C LEU A 688 -16.44 10.51 30.13
N ASN A 689 -15.32 10.29 30.81
CA ASN A 689 -14.64 11.31 31.58
C ASN A 689 -13.81 12.25 30.68
N ALA A 690 -13.20 13.30 31.27
CA ALA A 690 -12.38 14.28 30.55
C ALA A 690 -11.19 13.68 29.77
N ASN A 691 -10.74 12.47 30.13
CA ASN A 691 -9.68 11.75 29.43
C ASN A 691 -10.23 10.84 28.31
N GLY A 692 -11.53 10.93 28.01
CA GLY A 692 -12.22 10.13 27.00
C GLY A 692 -12.35 8.65 27.37
N ARG A 693 -12.28 8.29 28.65
CA ARG A 693 -12.44 6.90 29.16
C ARG A 693 -13.83 6.70 29.74
N VAL A 694 -14.35 5.47 29.70
CA VAL A 694 -15.67 5.18 30.30
C VAL A 694 -15.65 5.44 31.80
N ASP A 695 -16.65 6.20 32.24
CA ASP A 695 -16.90 6.56 33.64
C ASP A 695 -18.01 5.68 34.22
N ALA A 696 -19.25 5.85 33.72
CA ALA A 696 -20.41 5.13 34.24
C ALA A 696 -21.46 4.87 33.14
N CYS A 697 -22.26 3.81 33.32
CA CYS A 697 -23.45 3.58 32.51
C CYS A 697 -24.59 4.44 33.04
N VAL A 698 -25.23 5.21 32.16
CA VAL A 698 -26.26 6.18 32.51
C VAL A 698 -27.54 5.98 31.71
N ASP A 699 -28.67 6.43 32.26
CA ASP A 699 -29.93 6.51 31.53
C ASP A 699 -30.03 7.77 30.67
N ARG A 700 -31.24 8.04 30.14
CA ARG A 700 -31.52 9.24 29.34
C ARG A 700 -31.47 10.54 30.15
N ASN A 701 -31.60 10.46 31.47
CA ASN A 701 -31.55 11.60 32.40
C ASN A 701 -30.14 11.78 33.01
N ASN A 702 -29.14 11.04 32.51
CA ASN A 702 -27.77 11.03 33.01
C ASN A 702 -27.63 10.50 34.45
N GLU A 703 -28.61 9.71 34.92
CA GLU A 703 -28.55 9.00 36.20
C GLU A 703 -27.82 7.67 36.01
N VAL A 704 -26.98 7.28 36.98
CA VAL A 704 -26.20 6.04 36.90
C VAL A 704 -27.12 4.83 37.10
N ILE A 705 -27.08 3.89 36.15
CA ILE A 705 -27.97 2.71 36.11
C ILE A 705 -27.22 1.37 36.06
N GLU A 706 -25.88 1.39 36.03
CA GLU A 706 -25.03 0.22 36.19
C GLU A 706 -23.75 0.60 36.90
N ASP A 707 -23.38 -0.17 37.92
CA ASP A 707 -22.24 0.13 38.78
C ASP A 707 -21.01 -0.76 38.49
N CYS A 708 -21.10 -1.65 37.48
CA CYS A 708 -19.97 -2.47 37.04
C CYS A 708 -19.26 -1.83 35.84
N PRO A 709 -18.11 -1.16 36.04
CA PRO A 709 -17.37 -0.54 34.95
C PRO A 709 -16.77 -1.61 34.01
N PRO A 710 -16.59 -1.28 32.72
CA PRO A 710 -15.88 -2.15 31.81
C PRO A 710 -14.43 -2.31 32.24
N PHE A 711 -13.89 -3.53 32.11
CA PHE A 711 -12.47 -3.80 32.38
C PHE A 711 -11.62 -3.76 31.10
N ALA A 712 -12.23 -3.94 29.92
CA ALA A 712 -11.53 -4.02 28.66
C ALA A 712 -12.38 -3.64 27.44
N PHE A 713 -11.71 -3.44 26.31
CA PHE A 713 -12.29 -3.35 24.97
C PHE A 713 -11.57 -4.31 24.02
N ILE A 714 -12.32 -5.05 23.20
CA ILE A 714 -11.75 -5.71 22.03
C ILE A 714 -11.82 -4.72 20.87
N ARG A 715 -10.66 -4.39 20.29
CA ARG A 715 -10.53 -3.48 19.16
C ARG A 715 -10.00 -4.24 17.94
N ILE A 716 -10.61 -3.99 16.79
CA ILE A 716 -10.08 -4.42 15.50
C ILE A 716 -8.91 -3.51 15.12
N VAL A 717 -7.70 -4.07 15.22
CA VAL A 717 -6.45 -3.40 14.87
C VAL A 717 -6.18 -3.60 13.38
N HIS A 718 -5.98 -2.51 12.68
CA HIS A 718 -5.55 -2.53 11.29
C HIS A 718 -4.45 -1.47 11.12
N PRO A 719 -3.66 -1.53 10.03
CA PRO A 719 -2.65 -0.52 9.74
C PRO A 719 -3.21 0.90 9.85
N THR A 720 -2.39 1.86 10.25
CA THR A 720 -2.83 3.25 10.32
C THR A 720 -2.98 3.84 8.92
N THR A 721 -3.76 4.92 8.82
CA THR A 721 -3.83 5.69 7.57
C THR A 721 -2.45 6.17 7.11
N GLN A 722 -1.53 6.45 8.04
CA GLN A 722 -0.15 6.79 7.69
C GLN A 722 0.61 5.60 7.07
N GLN A 723 0.49 4.40 7.66
CA GLN A 723 1.11 3.18 7.11
C GLN A 723 0.55 2.82 5.73
N LEU A 724 -0.71 3.16 5.44
CA LEU A 724 -1.27 3.05 4.10
C LEU A 724 -0.72 4.07 3.12
N LEU A 725 -0.58 5.33 3.56
CA LEU A 725 -0.01 6.39 2.73
C LEU A 725 1.44 6.07 2.39
N ASP A 726 2.20 5.54 3.34
CA ASP A 726 3.57 5.10 3.14
C ASP A 726 3.62 3.88 2.18
N ALA A 727 2.75 2.88 2.35
CA ALA A 727 2.66 1.73 1.45
C ALA A 727 2.21 2.09 0.03
N ALA A 728 1.30 3.06 -0.12
CA ALA A 728 0.81 3.53 -1.42
C ALA A 728 1.81 4.47 -2.13
N ALA A 729 2.62 5.22 -1.37
CA ALA A 729 3.68 6.06 -1.92
C ALA A 729 4.82 5.21 -2.54
N ASP A 730 5.12 4.06 -1.94
CA ASP A 730 6.15 3.14 -2.43
C ASP A 730 5.74 2.39 -3.73
N GLU A 731 4.44 2.16 -3.96
CA GLU A 731 3.95 1.52 -5.20
C GLU A 731 4.02 2.45 -6.44
N GLY A 732 4.17 3.77 -6.23
CA GLY A 732 4.31 4.78 -7.30
C GLY A 732 5.72 4.89 -7.91
N GLY A 733 6.66 4.04 -7.49
CA GLY A 733 8.08 4.09 -7.89
C GLY A 733 8.47 3.28 -9.13
N VAL A 734 7.53 2.81 -9.95
CA VAL A 734 7.84 2.21 -11.26
C VAL A 734 7.84 3.34 -12.29
N SER A 735 9.02 3.91 -12.56
CA SER A 735 9.21 4.92 -13.60
C SER A 735 8.79 4.38 -14.97
N VAL A 736 7.84 5.06 -15.62
CA VAL A 736 7.49 4.90 -17.04
C VAL A 736 8.58 5.47 -17.94
#